data_AF-A0A662JDK9-F1
#
_entry.id   AF-A0A662JDK9-F1
#
_cell.length_a   1.000
_cell.length_b   1.000
_cell.length_c   1.000
_cell.angle_alpha   90.00
_cell.angle_beta   90.00
_cell.angle_gamma   90.00
#
_symmetry.space_group_name_H-M   'P 1'
#
loop_
_entity.id
_entity.type
_entity.pdbx_description
1 polymer ?
#
loop_
_entity_poly.entity_id
_entity_poly.type
_entity_poly.pdbx_seq_one_letter_code
_entity_poly.pdbx_strand_id
1 'polypeptide(L)'
;MKPTAKTTEAIVMAVLTRRCLMSSRAILIASLKGNVILPISMAPEVPLISSPNYKIKNAGKYDLCLEVKHYGKSDTYRKGVIHYGPSPDNDIHLYKTLQESDVRKMLSSRLMKCIEEVLGIRELNVVQRLAIPKILKGYNVLIISPTGTGKTEAALLPIFNLMITRGEGIGINAIYITPLRALNRDIFRRMERLAREIGIRIAVRHGDTAESIRRQQARNPPNILITTPETLQAILPGKILKYHLMHVKYVIIDEIHELVADKRGTQLFLALERLKKITKYDFQRIGLSATIGDVRYVAECLQGSSTRPIEVINAQMVRRYEIEVDMPASNEEDENMSTQFNVPPEVMARLRRIREALSKVRSALIFTNTRDTAEALAFRLRSCFPELAILVHHGSLSKEERLEAEGKLKSGELQALVCTSSLELGIDIGSIDLVIQYASPRQATTLLQRVGRSGHRIGGIARGLIIALHPEEVLEAAVLTKMGLRGELEKVPRITALDVLAHQIIGILLDHDGKLGLKEIYSIVKGARPYRSLSVGEFLKVIDQLSKEGLVRVTDEGILSIRRGAWKYYYTNLSTIPDTISYEVEDIISRRKVGELDIEFIAKYGQEGLNFILGGRVWRIISIDHERRKILVEESENIEAAVPAWAGELIPVPFRCALEVASLRRRIAAYIQKGRRNPLMSYPLSKRALNSVIEYMREICSRRLPIPDDRNVLVELIRKKYLVIHVPLGSNGCYALGLLLSKLISELLNTTVAFRNDPYRVILTAGTVLSVKDIIKALDMLKDCNYEDKIKEAIAESMAFRWRLFNVAKRFGLLRSDTDFSVVSKRFIEMVRGSPVYEEAMNEVLRDKVDLEALKWFINRLRKGTIKVHTIEVNEPTPFSEPLIKMYFYDFISAKRPLSVIINLLRERISRTNVLLVCLTCLKWSSVRTIKTLPERPTCPNCGSRFIASVSTFDEKEAMSIIRKLRRREGLTRREKELLKQIQERARIVLLYGKKGVMTLAARGVGPKTAMKILREAKDEDDLMMKILNAERQYFRTRRFWD
;
A
#
# COMPACT_ATOMS: atom_id res chain seq x y z
N MET A 1 28.60 -2.69 -35.37
CA MET A 1 29.41 -2.13 -34.27
C MET A 1 28.49 -1.37 -33.32
N LYS A 2 28.42 -1.78 -32.05
CA LYS A 2 27.59 -1.14 -31.00
C LYS A 2 28.35 0.08 -30.43
N PRO A 3 27.73 1.25 -30.24
CA PRO A 3 28.37 2.33 -29.49
C PRO A 3 28.44 1.94 -28.01
N THR A 4 29.58 2.16 -27.37
CA THR A 4 29.80 1.91 -25.94
C THR A 4 29.30 3.11 -25.11
N ALA A 5 28.93 2.87 -23.85
CA ALA A 5 28.32 3.87 -22.95
C ALA A 5 29.10 5.20 -22.81
N LYS A 6 30.43 5.18 -23.05
CA LYS A 6 31.28 6.38 -23.04
C LYS A 6 30.96 7.36 -24.18
N THR A 7 30.45 6.90 -25.32
CA THR A 7 30.18 7.76 -26.48
C THR A 7 28.92 8.60 -26.28
N THR A 8 27.90 8.05 -25.60
CA THR A 8 26.65 8.78 -25.29
C THR A 8 26.86 9.83 -24.21
N GLU A 9 27.64 9.54 -23.16
CA GLU A 9 28.02 10.52 -22.13
C GLU A 9 28.84 11.69 -22.72
N ALA A 10 29.82 11.39 -23.58
CA ALA A 10 30.68 12.40 -24.20
C ALA A 10 29.92 13.31 -25.18
N ILE A 11 29.03 12.75 -26.01
CA ILE A 11 28.21 13.52 -26.97
C ILE A 11 27.19 14.39 -26.22
N VAL A 12 26.55 13.86 -25.18
CA VAL A 12 25.52 14.59 -24.44
C VAL A 12 26.13 15.69 -23.55
N MET A 13 27.28 15.45 -22.91
CA MET A 13 28.00 16.50 -22.16
C MET A 13 28.57 17.57 -23.09
N ALA A 14 29.03 17.23 -24.29
CA ALA A 14 29.53 18.19 -25.28
C ALA A 14 28.42 19.09 -25.86
N VAL A 15 27.20 18.58 -26.08
CA VAL A 15 26.05 19.37 -26.54
C VAL A 15 25.48 20.29 -25.44
N LEU A 16 25.64 19.90 -24.18
CA LEU A 16 25.23 20.72 -23.03
C LEU A 16 26.24 21.84 -22.71
N THR A 17 27.56 21.58 -22.83
CA THR A 17 28.60 22.60 -22.59
C THR A 17 28.83 23.55 -23.77
N ARG A 18 28.65 23.12 -25.04
CA ARG A 18 28.93 23.96 -26.23
C ARG A 18 28.05 25.21 -26.44
N ARG A 19 27.03 25.46 -25.60
CA ARG A 19 26.24 26.72 -25.64
C ARG A 19 26.35 27.60 -24.39
N CYS A 20 26.98 27.14 -23.30
CA CYS A 20 27.32 28.04 -22.17
C CYS A 20 28.52 28.96 -22.48
N LEU A 21 29.26 28.70 -23.56
CA LEU A 21 30.38 29.52 -24.01
C LEU A 21 30.01 30.58 -25.07
N MET A 22 28.72 30.81 -25.33
CA MET A 22 28.24 31.83 -26.27
C MET A 22 27.38 32.94 -25.65
N SER A 23 27.53 33.20 -24.34
CA SER A 23 26.97 34.41 -23.70
C SER A 23 28.03 35.32 -23.06
N SER A 24 29.31 35.09 -23.34
CA SER A 24 30.40 35.93 -22.82
C SER A 24 31.41 36.22 -23.92
N ARG A 25 31.09 37.18 -24.79
CA ARG A 25 32.07 37.87 -25.62
C ARG A 25 31.85 39.38 -25.50
N ALA A 26 32.60 39.99 -24.60
CA ALA A 26 33.11 41.34 -24.76
C ALA A 26 34.54 41.37 -24.20
N ILE A 27 35.41 42.06 -24.93
CA ILE A 27 36.83 42.39 -24.68
C ILE A 27 37.86 41.40 -25.29
N LEU A 28 38.63 41.98 -26.20
CA LEU A 28 39.58 41.44 -27.17
C LEU A 28 41.03 41.51 -26.62
N ILE A 29 41.85 40.53 -27.02
CA ILE A 29 43.26 40.59 -27.50
C ILE A 29 44.39 40.97 -26.51
N ALA A 30 45.34 40.04 -26.29
CA ALA A 30 46.72 40.13 -26.82
C ALA A 30 47.58 38.87 -26.58
N SER A 31 48.13 38.34 -27.70
CA SER A 31 49.45 37.74 -27.93
C SER A 31 49.98 36.49 -27.17
N LEU A 32 49.98 35.36 -27.90
CA LEU A 32 51.12 34.46 -28.25
C LEU A 32 52.38 34.44 -27.34
N LYS A 33 52.73 33.25 -26.81
CA LYS A 33 53.84 32.37 -27.28
C LYS A 33 54.02 31.15 -26.35
N GLY A 34 54.57 30.06 -26.89
CA GLY A 34 54.53 28.70 -26.35
C GLY A 34 55.49 28.35 -25.20
N ASN A 35 55.35 27.08 -24.79
CA ASN A 35 56.24 26.20 -24.00
C ASN A 35 56.44 26.50 -22.50
N VAL A 36 56.11 25.51 -21.65
CA VAL A 36 57.05 24.70 -20.85
C VAL A 36 56.31 23.52 -20.17
N ILE A 37 57.07 22.45 -19.99
CA ILE A 37 56.77 21.05 -19.65
C ILE A 37 56.80 20.80 -18.13
N LEU A 38 55.79 20.09 -17.59
CA LEU A 38 55.74 19.14 -16.42
C LEU A 38 56.27 19.60 -15.01
N PRO A 39 56.14 18.81 -13.90
CA PRO A 39 54.98 18.12 -13.32
C PRO A 39 54.88 18.13 -11.75
N ILE A 40 53.74 17.65 -11.22
CA ILE A 40 53.52 16.80 -10.01
C ILE A 40 54.07 17.23 -8.61
N SER A 41 53.15 17.60 -7.69
CA SER A 41 52.79 16.94 -6.41
C SER A 41 52.67 17.80 -5.14
N MET A 42 51.79 17.28 -4.27
CA MET A 42 51.64 17.45 -2.80
C MET A 42 50.89 18.68 -2.25
N ALA A 43 49.74 18.37 -1.64
CA ALA A 43 49.08 19.18 -0.59
C ALA A 43 50.01 19.26 0.65
N PRO A 44 49.86 20.21 1.61
CA PRO A 44 48.68 20.28 2.48
C PRO A 44 48.33 21.67 3.07
N GLU A 45 47.36 21.66 4.00
CA GLU A 45 47.14 22.57 5.14
C GLU A 45 46.10 23.71 5.08
N VAL A 46 45.23 23.64 6.08
CA VAL A 46 44.23 24.61 6.54
C VAL A 46 44.73 25.16 7.88
N PRO A 47 44.71 26.48 8.15
CA PRO A 47 44.87 26.99 9.50
C PRO A 47 43.56 27.54 10.11
N LEU A 48 43.38 27.20 11.38
CA LEU A 48 42.46 27.81 12.36
C LEU A 48 42.92 29.21 12.77
N ILE A 49 41.99 30.14 13.04
CA ILE A 49 42.17 31.20 14.06
C ILE A 49 40.86 31.43 14.85
N SER A 50 41.07 31.59 16.16
CA SER A 50 40.20 31.76 17.32
C SER A 50 39.64 33.18 17.52
N SER A 51 38.63 33.33 18.39
CA SER A 51 38.49 34.53 19.26
C SER A 51 37.56 34.28 20.46
N PRO A 52 37.98 34.64 21.70
CA PRO A 52 37.19 34.62 22.93
C PRO A 52 36.64 36.02 23.25
N ASN A 53 35.41 36.10 23.77
CA ASN A 53 34.93 37.11 24.74
C ASN A 53 33.39 37.05 24.81
N TYR A 54 32.83 36.67 25.96
CA TYR A 54 31.81 37.44 26.71
C TYR A 54 31.33 36.65 27.94
N LYS A 55 31.29 37.36 29.08
CA LYS A 55 30.92 36.89 30.41
C LYS A 55 29.42 36.57 30.51
N ILE A 56 29.11 35.50 31.25
CA ILE A 56 27.76 35.13 31.70
C ILE A 56 27.35 36.04 32.87
N LYS A 57 26.16 36.63 32.79
CA LYS A 57 25.36 37.04 33.97
C LYS A 57 23.96 36.41 33.86
N ASN A 58 23.58 35.70 34.91
CA ASN A 58 22.26 35.09 35.10
C ASN A 58 21.14 36.14 35.19
N ALA A 59 19.99 35.89 34.52
CA ALA A 59 18.69 35.65 35.16
C ALA A 59 17.51 35.83 34.17
N GLY A 60 16.64 34.82 34.05
CA GLY A 60 15.20 35.02 33.82
C GLY A 60 14.61 34.82 32.41
N LYS A 61 13.88 33.70 32.26
CA LYS A 61 12.71 33.44 31.38
C LYS A 61 12.83 33.49 29.85
N TYR A 62 12.61 32.29 29.30
CA TYR A 62 12.21 31.85 27.96
C TYR A 62 11.47 32.84 27.04
N ASP A 63 12.03 33.06 25.85
CA ASP A 63 11.38 32.90 24.54
C ASP A 63 12.47 32.84 23.46
N LEU A 64 12.54 31.74 22.70
CA LEU A 64 13.59 31.51 21.69
C LEU A 64 12.96 31.52 20.29
N CYS A 65 12.80 32.73 19.74
CA CYS A 65 12.66 32.97 18.31
C CYS A 65 13.97 32.59 17.60
N LEU A 66 13.91 31.60 16.71
CA LEU A 66 14.99 31.29 15.77
C LEU A 66 14.82 32.15 14.51
N GLU A 67 15.44 33.33 14.50
CA GLU A 67 15.75 34.05 13.26
C GLU A 67 16.92 33.37 12.54
N VAL A 68 16.65 32.84 11.34
CA VAL A 68 17.70 32.38 10.42
C VAL A 68 18.03 33.52 9.45
N LYS A 69 19.18 34.17 9.64
CA LYS A 69 19.70 35.21 8.73
C LYS A 69 20.14 34.62 7.38
N HIS A 70 19.61 35.17 6.30
CA HIS A 70 19.99 34.89 4.90
C HIS A 70 21.34 35.54 4.54
N TYR A 71 22.21 34.78 3.85
CA TYR A 71 23.31 35.31 3.04
C TYR A 71 23.11 34.93 1.57
N GLY A 72 23.28 35.89 0.65
CA GLY A 72 23.51 35.63 -0.78
C GLY A 72 22.72 36.54 -1.74
N LYS A 73 23.41 37.50 -2.36
CA LYS A 73 22.91 38.48 -3.33
C LYS A 73 22.59 37.87 -4.72
N SER A 74 21.52 38.40 -5.30
CA SER A 74 21.17 38.62 -6.73
C SER A 74 21.33 37.48 -7.76
N ASP A 75 20.20 36.85 -8.07
CA ASP A 75 19.83 36.44 -9.44
C ASP A 75 18.32 36.67 -9.63
N THR A 76 17.96 37.69 -10.41
CA THR A 76 16.58 38.11 -10.67
C THR A 76 15.92 37.21 -11.72
N TYR A 77 15.34 36.10 -11.25
CA TYR A 77 14.14 35.51 -11.87
C TYR A 77 12.95 35.83 -10.95
N ARG A 78 11.99 36.63 -11.43
CA ARG A 78 10.71 36.89 -10.74
C ARG A 78 9.94 35.57 -10.57
N LYS A 79 10.22 34.83 -9.49
CA LYS A 79 9.43 33.68 -9.01
C LYS A 79 8.16 34.23 -8.36
N GLY A 80 7.01 33.62 -8.69
CA GLY A 80 5.73 33.92 -8.08
C GLY A 80 5.83 33.90 -6.56
N VAL A 81 5.46 35.02 -5.94
CA VAL A 81 5.41 35.16 -4.48
C VAL A 81 4.31 34.23 -3.98
N ILE A 82 4.65 33.32 -3.07
CA ILE A 82 3.65 32.57 -2.30
C ILE A 82 3.16 33.55 -1.24
N HIS A 83 1.96 34.10 -1.43
CA HIS A 83 1.31 34.84 -0.37
C HIS A 83 0.73 33.79 0.58
N TYR A 84 1.44 33.57 1.69
CA TYR A 84 0.77 33.05 2.87
C TYR A 84 -0.23 34.14 3.27
N GLY A 85 -1.50 33.76 3.42
CA GLY A 85 -2.38 34.55 4.29
C GLY A 85 -1.67 34.78 5.63
N PRO A 86 -1.99 35.88 6.33
CA PRO A 86 -1.32 36.18 7.60
C PRO A 86 -1.53 35.05 8.63
N SER A 87 -0.74 35.05 9.71
CA SER A 87 -0.78 33.97 10.73
C SER A 87 -2.19 33.75 11.33
N PRO A 88 -2.46 32.58 11.95
CA PRO A 88 -3.78 32.21 12.46
C PRO A 88 -4.45 33.23 13.39
N ASP A 89 -3.66 34.04 14.10
CA ASP A 89 -4.17 35.09 14.99
C ASP A 89 -4.63 36.35 14.23
N ASN A 90 -4.09 36.62 13.03
CA ASN A 90 -4.50 37.73 12.17
C ASN A 90 -5.71 37.39 11.27
N ASP A 91 -5.97 36.11 11.02
CA ASP A 91 -7.06 35.66 10.15
C ASP A 91 -8.46 35.92 10.75
N ILE A 92 -8.58 35.94 12.09
CA ILE A 92 -9.85 36.23 12.78
C ILE A 92 -10.38 37.64 12.45
N HIS A 93 -9.48 38.60 12.23
CA HIS A 93 -9.84 39.96 11.82
C HIS A 93 -10.16 40.08 10.32
N LEU A 94 -9.58 39.24 9.46
CA LEU A 94 -9.89 39.21 8.03
C LEU A 94 -11.26 38.54 7.74
N TYR A 95 -11.68 37.57 8.56
CA TYR A 95 -12.99 36.91 8.43
C TYR A 95 -14.18 37.84 8.62
N LYS A 96 -13.98 39.01 9.24
CA LYS A 96 -15.03 40.01 9.50
C LYS A 96 -15.15 41.10 8.42
N THR A 97 -14.19 41.24 7.50
CA THR A 97 -14.07 42.43 6.63
C THR A 97 -14.65 42.28 5.22
N LEU A 98 -14.81 41.07 4.69
CA LEU A 98 -15.48 40.83 3.40
C LEU A 98 -16.99 40.62 3.61
N GLN A 99 -17.78 41.65 3.33
CA GLN A 99 -19.24 41.52 3.38
C GLN A 99 -19.73 40.59 2.26
N GLU A 100 -20.68 39.72 2.59
CA GLU A 100 -21.25 38.77 1.63
C GLU A 100 -21.87 39.49 0.41
N SER A 101 -22.53 40.62 0.65
CA SER A 101 -23.13 41.48 -0.36
C SER A 101 -22.14 41.87 -1.46
N ASP A 102 -20.86 42.07 -1.11
CA ASP A 102 -19.85 42.50 -2.06
C ASP A 102 -19.39 41.36 -2.95
N VAL A 103 -19.26 40.15 -2.40
CA VAL A 103 -18.88 38.96 -3.17
C VAL A 103 -20.00 38.55 -4.12
N ARG A 104 -21.27 38.65 -3.70
CA ARG A 104 -22.42 38.36 -4.58
C ARG A 104 -22.45 39.27 -5.80
N LYS A 105 -22.15 40.56 -5.62
CA LYS A 105 -22.08 41.54 -6.72
C LYS A 105 -20.97 41.23 -7.73
N MET A 106 -19.98 40.41 -7.39
CA MET A 106 -18.93 39.97 -8.33
C MET A 106 -19.40 38.85 -9.28
N LEU A 107 -20.51 38.18 -8.94
CA LEU A 107 -21.11 37.13 -9.77
C LEU A 107 -22.23 37.72 -10.62
N SER A 108 -22.34 37.27 -11.87
CA SER A 108 -23.40 37.72 -12.78
C SER A 108 -24.79 37.42 -12.20
N SER A 109 -25.73 38.33 -12.44
CA SER A 109 -27.12 38.20 -12.00
C SER A 109 -27.76 36.90 -12.49
N ARG A 110 -27.46 36.50 -13.73
CA ARG A 110 -27.88 35.20 -14.31
C ARG A 110 -27.39 34.02 -13.47
N LEU A 111 -26.10 34.00 -13.11
CA LEU A 111 -25.55 32.90 -12.32
C LEU A 111 -26.11 32.88 -10.90
N MET A 112 -26.25 34.04 -10.26
CA MET A 112 -26.81 34.14 -8.90
C MET A 112 -28.24 33.60 -8.83
N LYS A 113 -29.09 33.97 -9.81
CA LYS A 113 -30.44 33.43 -9.90
C LYS A 113 -30.44 31.90 -9.99
N CYS A 114 -29.60 31.33 -10.86
CA CYS A 114 -29.50 29.87 -10.99
C CYS A 114 -28.92 29.20 -9.73
N ILE A 115 -27.99 29.83 -9.01
CA ILE A 115 -27.46 29.31 -7.73
C ILE A 115 -28.60 29.18 -6.71
N GLU A 116 -29.43 30.21 -6.58
CA GLU A 116 -30.55 30.22 -5.64
C GLU A 116 -31.63 29.19 -6.01
N GLU A 117 -32.01 29.12 -7.29
CA GLU A 117 -33.08 28.25 -7.78
C GLU A 117 -32.68 26.76 -7.87
N VAL A 118 -31.43 26.48 -8.27
CA VAL A 118 -30.97 25.10 -8.54
C VAL A 118 -30.27 24.48 -7.34
N LEU A 119 -29.39 25.23 -6.66
CA LEU A 119 -28.61 24.72 -5.53
C LEU A 119 -29.25 25.06 -4.18
N GLY A 120 -30.26 25.93 -4.14
CA GLY A 120 -30.87 26.39 -2.89
C GLY A 120 -29.94 27.23 -2.02
N ILE A 121 -28.82 27.72 -2.57
CA ILE A 121 -27.81 28.47 -1.82
C ILE A 121 -28.26 29.94 -1.79
N ARG A 122 -28.88 30.33 -0.67
CA ARG A 122 -29.30 31.71 -0.43
C ARG A 122 -28.22 32.59 0.16
N GLU A 123 -27.20 32.02 0.80
CA GLU A 123 -26.07 32.75 1.39
C GLU A 123 -24.75 32.04 1.09
N LEU A 124 -23.70 32.80 0.75
CA LEU A 124 -22.37 32.24 0.48
C LEU A 124 -21.64 31.92 1.79
N ASN A 125 -21.15 30.69 1.91
CA ASN A 125 -20.39 30.29 3.09
C ASN A 125 -19.00 30.95 3.15
N VAL A 126 -18.32 30.84 4.30
CA VAL A 126 -16.98 31.45 4.52
C VAL A 126 -15.97 31.05 3.44
N VAL A 127 -15.93 29.77 3.06
CA VAL A 127 -14.98 29.26 2.07
C VAL A 127 -15.24 29.86 0.69
N GLN A 128 -16.52 29.93 0.28
CA GLN A 128 -16.95 30.53 -0.97
C GLN A 128 -16.62 32.03 -1.01
N ARG A 129 -16.91 32.77 0.07
CA ARG A 129 -16.63 34.21 0.18
C ARG A 129 -15.13 34.54 0.05
N LEU A 130 -14.25 33.67 0.55
CA LEU A 130 -12.81 33.85 0.44
C LEU A 130 -12.27 33.42 -0.93
N ALA A 131 -12.79 32.33 -1.49
CA ALA A 131 -12.27 31.74 -2.72
C ALA A 131 -12.68 32.51 -3.98
N ILE A 132 -13.95 32.91 -4.07
CA ILE A 132 -14.53 33.54 -5.28
C ILE A 132 -13.70 34.76 -5.73
N PRO A 133 -13.40 35.76 -4.88
CA PRO A 133 -12.67 36.95 -5.32
C PRO A 133 -11.25 36.63 -5.81
N LYS A 134 -10.56 35.67 -5.18
CA LYS A 134 -9.19 35.27 -5.53
C LYS A 134 -9.17 34.52 -6.87
N ILE A 135 -10.15 33.65 -7.10
CA ILE A 135 -10.28 32.92 -8.36
C ILE A 135 -10.63 33.89 -9.51
N LEU A 136 -11.55 34.83 -9.30
CA LEU A 136 -11.92 35.83 -10.31
C LEU A 136 -10.73 36.73 -10.70
N LYS A 137 -9.82 37.04 -9.77
CA LYS A 137 -8.56 37.77 -10.04
C LYS A 137 -7.53 36.96 -10.84
N GLY A 138 -7.75 35.66 -11.03
CA GLY A 138 -6.87 34.78 -11.80
C GLY A 138 -5.70 34.19 -11.00
N TYR A 139 -5.76 34.21 -9.67
CA TYR A 139 -4.73 33.60 -8.82
C TYR A 139 -4.85 32.07 -8.84
N ASN A 140 -3.74 31.36 -8.70
CA ASN A 140 -3.81 29.96 -8.31
C ASN A 140 -4.32 29.91 -6.85
N VAL A 141 -5.18 28.94 -6.53
CA VAL A 141 -5.79 28.89 -5.19
C VAL A 141 -5.74 27.48 -4.64
N LEU A 142 -5.22 27.31 -3.42
CA LEU A 142 -5.32 26.09 -2.65
C LEU A 142 -6.38 26.29 -1.56
N ILE A 143 -7.52 25.61 -1.68
CA ILE A 143 -8.61 25.65 -0.71
C ILE A 143 -8.46 24.46 0.23
N ILE A 144 -8.19 24.73 1.50
CA ILE A 144 -8.10 23.75 2.57
C ILE A 144 -9.30 23.96 3.47
N SER A 145 -10.29 23.09 3.32
CA SER A 145 -11.45 23.13 4.20
C SER A 145 -12.04 21.73 4.38
N PRO A 146 -12.71 21.47 5.50
CA PRO A 146 -13.35 20.20 5.74
C PRO A 146 -14.33 19.84 4.60
N THR A 147 -14.60 18.55 4.41
CA THR A 147 -15.65 18.14 3.48
C THR A 147 -17.02 18.63 3.95
N GLY A 148 -17.90 18.92 3.00
CA GLY A 148 -19.25 19.42 3.29
C GLY A 148 -19.34 20.94 3.40
N THR A 149 -18.23 21.68 3.33
CA THR A 149 -18.22 23.15 3.39
C THR A 149 -18.33 23.82 2.02
N GLY A 150 -18.83 23.13 1.00
CA GLY A 150 -19.02 23.70 -0.35
C GLY A 150 -17.74 24.04 -1.12
N LYS A 151 -16.67 23.23 -0.97
CA LYS A 151 -15.38 23.39 -1.72
C LYS A 151 -15.58 23.37 -3.23
N THR A 152 -16.42 22.46 -3.70
CA THR A 152 -16.72 22.27 -5.12
C THR A 152 -17.35 23.53 -5.71
N GLU A 153 -18.35 24.11 -5.04
CA GLU A 153 -18.97 25.37 -5.43
C GLU A 153 -17.99 26.54 -5.34
N ALA A 154 -17.18 26.61 -4.28
CA ALA A 154 -16.17 27.64 -4.12
C ALA A 154 -15.18 27.70 -5.30
N ALA A 155 -14.92 26.55 -5.94
CA ALA A 155 -14.08 26.46 -7.13
C ALA A 155 -14.84 26.70 -8.45
N LEU A 156 -16.00 26.09 -8.62
CA LEU A 156 -16.72 26.07 -9.91
C LEU A 156 -17.58 27.30 -10.17
N LEU A 157 -18.22 27.88 -9.15
CA LEU A 157 -19.04 29.09 -9.33
C LEU A 157 -18.28 30.28 -9.94
N PRO A 158 -17.06 30.64 -9.48
CA PRO A 158 -16.32 31.72 -10.13
C PRO A 158 -15.90 31.36 -11.56
N ILE A 159 -15.63 30.08 -11.86
CA ILE A 159 -15.31 29.63 -13.23
C ILE A 159 -16.53 29.75 -14.14
N PHE A 160 -17.71 29.31 -13.70
CA PHE A 160 -18.96 29.49 -14.43
C PHE A 160 -19.21 30.97 -14.74
N ASN A 161 -18.98 31.85 -13.76
CA ASN A 161 -19.09 33.29 -13.96
C ASN A 161 -18.14 33.80 -15.06
N LEU A 162 -16.88 33.37 -15.03
CA LEU A 162 -15.89 33.75 -16.05
C LEU A 162 -16.26 33.20 -17.44
N MET A 163 -16.79 31.99 -17.52
CA MET A 163 -17.19 31.38 -18.79
C MET A 163 -18.39 32.10 -19.41
N ILE A 164 -19.39 32.47 -18.59
CA ILE A 164 -20.55 33.25 -19.02
C ILE A 164 -20.10 34.64 -19.50
N THR A 165 -19.35 35.36 -18.66
CA THR A 165 -19.01 36.77 -18.91
C THR A 165 -18.03 36.95 -20.07
N ARG A 166 -17.17 35.96 -20.33
CA ARG A 166 -16.18 36.01 -21.43
C ARG A 166 -16.64 35.29 -22.71
N GLY A 167 -17.84 34.70 -22.72
CA GLY A 167 -18.35 33.94 -23.86
C GLY A 167 -17.49 32.72 -24.20
N GLU A 168 -16.96 32.03 -23.19
CA GLU A 168 -16.09 30.85 -23.39
C GLU A 168 -16.95 29.61 -23.71
N GLY A 169 -16.88 29.11 -24.95
CA GLY A 169 -17.69 27.96 -25.39
C GLY A 169 -17.02 26.99 -26.38
N ILE A 170 -15.82 27.31 -26.86
CA ILE A 170 -15.09 26.48 -27.84
C ILE A 170 -14.16 25.52 -27.10
N GLY A 171 -14.26 24.23 -27.43
CA GLY A 171 -13.39 23.20 -26.89
C GLY A 171 -13.60 22.96 -25.39
N ILE A 172 -12.54 22.52 -24.72
CA ILE A 172 -12.53 22.27 -23.27
C ILE A 172 -11.93 23.50 -22.60
N ASN A 173 -12.68 24.17 -21.73
CA ASN A 173 -12.24 25.38 -21.02
C ASN A 173 -11.79 25.07 -19.59
N ALA A 174 -12.38 24.06 -18.94
CA ALA A 174 -11.94 23.58 -17.63
C ALA A 174 -11.76 22.06 -17.57
N ILE A 175 -10.77 21.62 -16.81
CA ILE A 175 -10.57 20.21 -16.45
C ILE A 175 -10.72 20.06 -14.94
N TYR A 176 -11.61 19.17 -14.51
CA TYR A 176 -11.79 18.81 -13.10
C TYR A 176 -11.22 17.41 -12.89
N ILE A 177 -10.20 17.28 -12.04
CA ILE A 177 -9.52 16.02 -11.76
C ILE A 177 -9.90 15.54 -10.37
N THR A 178 -10.31 14.28 -10.25
CA THR A 178 -10.51 13.61 -8.95
C THR A 178 -9.61 12.37 -8.84
N PRO A 179 -9.20 11.99 -7.61
CA PRO A 179 -8.42 10.76 -7.41
C PRO A 179 -9.25 9.49 -7.60
N LEU A 180 -10.58 9.55 -7.50
CA LEU A 180 -11.47 8.38 -7.53
C LEU A 180 -12.60 8.52 -8.53
N ARG A 181 -12.87 7.45 -9.28
CA ARG A 181 -13.97 7.41 -10.26
C ARG A 181 -15.36 7.65 -9.65
N ALA A 182 -15.57 7.28 -8.39
CA ALA A 182 -16.82 7.50 -7.68
C ALA A 182 -17.11 9.01 -7.51
N LEU A 183 -16.07 9.79 -7.15
CA LEU A 183 -16.17 11.25 -6.98
C LEU A 183 -16.54 11.96 -8.29
N ASN A 184 -16.02 11.48 -9.43
CA ASN A 184 -16.38 12.06 -10.74
C ASN A 184 -17.90 12.08 -10.98
N ARG A 185 -18.60 10.98 -10.65
CA ARG A 185 -20.04 10.87 -10.85
C ARG A 185 -20.83 11.77 -9.91
N ASP A 186 -20.34 11.92 -8.69
CA ASP A 186 -20.97 12.78 -7.69
C ASP A 186 -20.94 14.25 -8.09
N ILE A 187 -19.75 14.76 -8.47
CA ILE A 187 -19.58 16.15 -8.94
C ILE A 187 -20.43 16.40 -10.19
N PHE A 188 -20.48 15.44 -11.11
CA PHE A 188 -21.30 15.54 -12.31
C PHE A 188 -22.78 15.71 -11.96
N ARG A 189 -23.35 14.80 -11.14
CA ARG A 189 -24.75 14.88 -10.72
C ARG A 189 -25.08 16.20 -10.02
N ARG A 190 -24.15 16.70 -9.20
CA ARG A 190 -24.32 17.94 -8.42
C ARG A 190 -24.33 19.20 -9.30
N MET A 191 -23.51 19.24 -10.34
CA MET A 191 -23.26 20.47 -11.12
C MET A 191 -23.89 20.48 -12.52
N GLU A 192 -24.32 19.32 -13.05
CA GLU A 192 -24.87 19.20 -14.40
C GLU A 192 -26.10 20.08 -14.61
N ARG A 193 -27.06 20.06 -13.68
CA ARG A 193 -28.30 20.86 -13.80
C ARG A 193 -27.98 22.34 -13.84
N LEU A 194 -27.16 22.84 -12.90
CA LEU A 194 -26.75 24.24 -12.86
C LEU A 194 -26.03 24.65 -14.16
N ALA A 195 -25.09 23.82 -14.61
CA ALA A 195 -24.32 24.08 -15.82
C ALA A 195 -25.22 24.13 -17.08
N ARG A 196 -26.22 23.26 -17.18
CA ARG A 196 -27.17 23.24 -18.28
C ARG A 196 -28.01 24.52 -18.36
N GLU A 197 -28.51 25.03 -17.23
CA GLU A 197 -29.30 26.29 -17.18
C GLU A 197 -28.48 27.52 -17.64
N ILE A 198 -27.17 27.49 -17.38
CA ILE A 198 -26.25 28.55 -17.82
C ILE A 198 -25.61 28.29 -19.19
N GLY A 199 -25.99 27.20 -19.88
CA GLY A 199 -25.52 26.86 -21.23
C GLY A 199 -24.11 26.25 -21.31
N ILE A 200 -23.60 25.70 -20.21
CA ILE A 200 -22.28 25.08 -20.12
C ILE A 200 -22.42 23.55 -20.15
N ARG A 201 -21.70 22.89 -21.09
CA ARG A 201 -21.69 21.43 -21.17
C ARG A 201 -20.62 20.83 -20.26
N ILE A 202 -21.03 19.93 -19.37
CA ILE A 202 -20.14 19.15 -18.52
C ILE A 202 -20.21 17.69 -18.97
N ALA A 203 -19.09 16.96 -18.95
CA ALA A 203 -19.12 15.51 -19.11
C ALA A 203 -18.02 14.81 -18.31
N VAL A 204 -18.25 13.54 -17.98
CA VAL A 204 -17.29 12.67 -17.31
C VAL A 204 -16.55 11.79 -18.33
N ARG A 205 -15.24 11.65 -18.17
CA ARG A 205 -14.43 10.67 -18.89
C ARG A 205 -13.47 9.96 -17.93
N HIS A 206 -13.53 8.64 -17.90
CA HIS A 206 -12.64 7.80 -17.09
C HIS A 206 -12.42 6.44 -17.77
N GLY A 207 -11.63 5.56 -17.14
CA GLY A 207 -11.30 4.22 -17.65
C GLY A 207 -12.51 3.34 -18.05
N ASP A 208 -13.67 3.51 -17.40
CA ASP A 208 -14.90 2.73 -17.73
C ASP A 208 -15.83 3.44 -18.72
N THR A 209 -15.49 4.63 -19.23
CA THR A 209 -16.36 5.33 -20.19
C THR A 209 -16.39 4.54 -21.49
N ALA A 210 -17.58 4.19 -22.01
CA ALA A 210 -17.75 3.42 -23.23
C ALA A 210 -17.03 4.08 -24.43
N GLU A 211 -16.52 3.27 -25.36
CA GLU A 211 -15.74 3.77 -26.49
C GLU A 211 -16.57 4.71 -27.40
N SER A 212 -17.87 4.43 -27.57
CA SER A 212 -18.82 5.28 -28.28
C SER A 212 -18.86 6.70 -27.71
N ILE A 213 -18.99 6.82 -26.39
CA ILE A 213 -18.99 8.10 -25.67
C ILE A 213 -17.64 8.80 -25.81
N ARG A 214 -16.52 8.07 -25.73
CA ARG A 214 -15.17 8.67 -25.92
C ARG A 214 -15.01 9.27 -27.32
N ARG A 215 -15.50 8.59 -28.36
CA ARG A 215 -15.48 9.08 -29.75
C ARG A 215 -16.39 10.29 -29.92
N GLN A 216 -17.58 10.29 -29.32
CA GLN A 216 -18.49 11.43 -29.32
C GLN A 216 -17.84 12.65 -28.65
N GLN A 217 -17.28 12.49 -27.44
CA GLN A 217 -16.59 13.56 -26.71
C GLN A 217 -15.37 14.11 -27.46
N ALA A 218 -14.69 13.27 -28.26
CA ALA A 218 -13.58 13.74 -29.08
C ALA A 218 -14.05 14.61 -30.25
N ARG A 219 -15.24 14.34 -30.82
CA ARG A 219 -15.81 15.13 -31.93
C ARG A 219 -16.53 16.38 -31.45
N ASN A 220 -17.29 16.27 -30.37
CA ASN A 220 -18.02 17.36 -29.73
C ASN A 220 -17.69 17.39 -28.23
N PRO A 221 -16.64 18.12 -27.83
CA PRO A 221 -16.17 18.12 -26.45
C PRO A 221 -17.11 18.88 -25.51
N PRO A 222 -17.14 18.50 -24.22
CA PRO A 222 -17.74 19.33 -23.19
C PRO A 222 -16.90 20.58 -22.95
N ASN A 223 -17.50 21.64 -22.41
CA ASN A 223 -16.77 22.81 -21.93
C ASN A 223 -15.99 22.50 -20.65
N ILE A 224 -16.51 21.59 -19.81
CA ILE A 224 -15.84 21.11 -18.60
C ILE A 224 -15.71 19.58 -18.66
N LEU A 225 -14.47 19.10 -18.58
CA LEU A 225 -14.16 17.67 -18.55
C LEU A 225 -13.83 17.22 -17.12
N ILE A 226 -14.67 16.38 -16.55
CA ILE A 226 -14.41 15.71 -15.26
C ILE A 226 -13.69 14.38 -15.54
N THR A 227 -12.51 14.17 -14.95
CA THR A 227 -11.61 13.08 -15.32
C THR A 227 -10.73 12.60 -14.16
N THR A 228 -9.94 11.56 -14.38
CA THR A 228 -8.89 11.08 -13.45
C THR A 228 -7.49 11.43 -13.98
N PRO A 229 -6.45 11.42 -13.12
CA PRO A 229 -5.07 11.65 -13.56
C PRO A 229 -4.65 10.76 -14.74
N GLU A 230 -4.96 9.47 -14.68
CA GLU A 230 -4.57 8.48 -15.70
C GLU A 230 -5.31 8.73 -17.02
N THR A 231 -6.58 9.13 -16.93
CA THR A 231 -7.37 9.45 -18.13
C THR A 231 -6.88 10.74 -18.78
N LEU A 232 -6.42 11.73 -17.99
CA LEU A 232 -5.75 12.91 -18.52
C LEU A 232 -4.49 12.54 -19.32
N GLN A 233 -3.68 11.59 -18.83
CA GLN A 233 -2.53 11.08 -19.60
C GLN A 233 -2.94 10.49 -20.95
N ALA A 234 -4.02 9.71 -20.99
CA ALA A 234 -4.50 9.09 -22.21
C ALA A 234 -5.01 10.08 -23.27
N ILE A 235 -5.52 11.25 -22.85
CA ILE A 235 -6.08 12.25 -23.77
C ILE A 235 -5.04 13.25 -24.29
N LEU A 236 -3.97 13.54 -23.53
CA LEU A 236 -2.96 14.54 -23.90
C LEU A 236 -2.32 14.30 -25.28
N PRO A 237 -1.90 13.06 -25.63
CA PRO A 237 -1.33 12.78 -26.95
C PRO A 237 -2.36 12.70 -28.09
N GLY A 238 -3.67 12.73 -27.78
CA GLY A 238 -4.72 12.50 -28.77
C GLY A 238 -4.85 13.67 -29.75
N LYS A 239 -4.56 13.46 -31.03
CA LYS A 239 -4.55 14.53 -32.06
C LYS A 239 -5.79 15.43 -32.05
N ILE A 240 -7.00 14.85 -32.06
CA ILE A 240 -8.26 15.62 -32.08
C ILE A 240 -8.45 16.37 -30.75
N LEU A 241 -8.28 15.66 -29.63
CA LEU A 241 -8.47 16.25 -28.30
C LEU A 241 -7.45 17.34 -28.00
N LYS A 242 -6.23 17.24 -28.53
CA LYS A 242 -5.19 18.27 -28.40
C LYS A 242 -5.69 19.63 -28.88
N TYR A 243 -6.43 19.71 -29.99
CA TYR A 243 -7.04 20.97 -30.45
C TYR A 243 -8.01 21.55 -29.41
N HIS A 244 -8.85 20.72 -28.81
CA HIS A 244 -9.78 21.16 -27.77
C HIS A 244 -9.11 21.53 -26.45
N LEU A 245 -7.99 20.87 -26.11
CA LEU A 245 -7.21 21.13 -24.91
C LEU A 245 -6.42 22.46 -24.98
N MET A 246 -6.17 23.01 -26.16
CA MET A 246 -5.53 24.34 -26.30
C MET A 246 -6.34 25.47 -25.65
N HIS A 247 -7.65 25.27 -25.48
CA HIS A 247 -8.57 26.25 -24.92
C HIS A 247 -8.75 26.15 -23.39
N VAL A 248 -8.00 25.26 -22.73
CA VAL A 248 -8.09 25.06 -21.27
C VAL A 248 -7.52 26.28 -20.53
N LYS A 249 -8.37 26.92 -19.75
CA LYS A 249 -8.04 28.07 -18.91
C LYS A 249 -8.00 27.75 -17.41
N TYR A 250 -8.69 26.70 -16.99
CA TYR A 250 -8.83 26.33 -15.59
C TYR A 250 -8.59 24.84 -15.37
N VAL A 251 -7.82 24.51 -14.34
CA VAL A 251 -7.66 23.12 -13.88
C VAL A 251 -7.94 23.05 -12.39
N ILE A 252 -8.92 22.23 -12.03
CA ILE A 252 -9.28 21.94 -10.64
C ILE A 252 -8.76 20.56 -10.29
N ILE A 253 -8.07 20.44 -9.16
CA ILE A 253 -7.57 19.19 -8.61
C ILE A 253 -8.23 18.99 -7.26
N ASP A 254 -9.17 18.05 -7.22
CA ASP A 254 -9.88 17.71 -6.00
C ASP A 254 -9.11 16.66 -5.19
N GLU A 255 -9.30 16.71 -3.87
CA GLU A 255 -8.58 15.91 -2.87
C GLU A 255 -7.07 15.79 -3.18
N ILE A 256 -6.43 16.94 -3.44
CA ILE A 256 -5.02 17.02 -3.86
C ILE A 256 -4.05 16.35 -2.87
N HIS A 257 -4.41 16.25 -1.59
CA HIS A 257 -3.58 15.61 -0.57
C HIS A 257 -3.34 14.12 -0.84
N GLU A 258 -4.33 13.41 -1.39
CA GLU A 258 -4.19 12.00 -1.77
C GLU A 258 -3.19 11.85 -2.92
N LEU A 259 -3.25 12.77 -3.89
CA LEU A 259 -2.39 12.73 -5.07
C LEU A 259 -0.95 13.12 -4.72
N VAL A 260 -0.73 14.13 -3.87
CA VAL A 260 0.64 14.54 -3.51
C VAL A 260 1.40 13.43 -2.78
N ALA A 261 0.68 12.56 -2.06
CA ALA A 261 1.26 11.47 -1.30
C ALA A 261 1.63 10.22 -2.14
N ASP A 262 1.32 10.19 -3.44
CA ASP A 262 1.56 9.02 -4.28
C ASP A 262 2.15 9.34 -5.68
N LYS A 263 2.45 8.27 -6.44
CA LYS A 263 2.99 8.39 -7.80
C LYS A 263 1.99 8.95 -8.82
N ARG A 264 0.69 8.85 -8.54
CA ARG A 264 -0.38 9.34 -9.42
C ARG A 264 -0.38 10.86 -9.43
N GLY A 265 -0.14 11.51 -8.28
CA GLY A 265 0.09 12.95 -8.26
C GLY A 265 1.38 13.36 -8.95
N THR A 266 2.49 12.64 -8.76
CA THR A 266 3.74 12.94 -9.52
C THR A 266 3.50 12.90 -11.03
N GLN A 267 2.73 11.91 -11.50
CA GLN A 267 2.30 11.80 -12.89
C GLN A 267 1.41 12.98 -13.31
N LEU A 268 0.44 13.37 -12.46
CA LEU A 268 -0.46 14.49 -12.71
C LEU A 268 0.28 15.82 -12.81
N PHE A 269 1.14 16.14 -11.84
CA PHE A 269 1.86 17.42 -11.82
C PHE A 269 2.73 17.59 -13.06
N LEU A 270 3.33 16.51 -13.57
CA LEU A 270 4.05 16.55 -14.84
C LEU A 270 3.10 16.65 -16.06
N ALA A 271 1.92 16.05 -16.00
CA ALA A 271 0.86 16.26 -17.00
C ALA A 271 0.42 17.73 -17.10
N LEU A 272 0.35 18.46 -15.98
CA LEU A 272 0.00 19.88 -16.00
C LEU A 272 1.04 20.73 -16.74
N GLU A 273 2.32 20.36 -16.62
CA GLU A 273 3.40 21.02 -17.36
C GLU A 273 3.35 20.69 -18.85
N ARG A 274 3.00 19.45 -19.21
CA ARG A 274 2.70 19.04 -20.60
C ARG A 274 1.51 19.81 -21.16
N LEU A 275 0.40 19.88 -20.41
CA LEU A 275 -0.78 20.64 -20.79
C LEU A 275 -0.46 22.12 -21.01
N LYS A 276 0.39 22.72 -20.17
CA LYS A 276 0.82 24.12 -20.31
C LYS A 276 1.57 24.37 -21.62
N LYS A 277 2.33 23.39 -22.10
CA LYS A 277 2.96 23.46 -23.44
C LYS A 277 1.94 23.36 -24.57
N ILE A 278 0.88 22.57 -24.39
CA ILE A 278 -0.22 22.47 -25.36
C ILE A 278 -1.02 23.78 -25.43
N THR A 279 -1.38 24.38 -24.29
CA THR A 279 -2.15 25.64 -24.23
C THR A 279 -1.33 26.84 -24.69
N LYS A 280 0.00 26.81 -24.53
CA LYS A 280 0.95 27.92 -24.81
C LYS A 280 0.80 29.15 -23.89
N TYR A 281 -0.07 29.09 -22.89
CA TYR A 281 -0.23 30.13 -21.86
C TYR A 281 -0.42 29.52 -20.47
N ASP A 282 -0.24 30.35 -19.43
CA ASP A 282 -0.36 29.92 -18.05
C ASP A 282 -1.84 29.87 -17.63
N PHE A 283 -2.42 28.67 -17.63
CA PHE A 283 -3.79 28.44 -17.13
C PHE A 283 -3.83 28.49 -15.59
N GLN A 284 -5.01 28.78 -15.04
CA GLN A 284 -5.21 28.87 -13.59
C GLN A 284 -5.36 27.47 -12.96
N ARG A 285 -4.72 27.27 -11.80
CA ARG A 285 -4.71 26.00 -11.07
C ARG A 285 -5.39 26.16 -9.72
N ILE A 286 -6.38 25.32 -9.42
CA ILE A 286 -7.16 25.35 -8.19
C ILE A 286 -7.05 23.97 -7.53
N GLY A 287 -6.55 23.91 -6.29
CA GLY A 287 -6.45 22.67 -5.50
C GLY A 287 -7.48 22.67 -4.38
N LEU A 288 -8.16 21.55 -4.18
CA LEU A 288 -9.12 21.35 -3.09
C LEU A 288 -8.59 20.25 -2.16
N SER A 289 -8.64 20.49 -0.86
CA SER A 289 -8.21 19.50 0.12
C SER A 289 -9.02 19.57 1.41
N ALA A 290 -9.25 18.42 2.04
CA ALA A 290 -9.79 18.33 3.40
C ALA A 290 -8.71 18.57 4.47
N THR A 291 -7.58 17.90 4.32
CA THR A 291 -6.50 17.83 5.31
C THR A 291 -5.15 17.86 4.62
N ILE A 292 -4.19 18.62 5.16
CA ILE A 292 -2.84 18.69 4.61
C ILE A 292 -1.83 18.79 5.76
N GLY A 293 -0.85 17.88 5.80
CA GLY A 293 0.26 17.95 6.76
C GLY A 293 1.37 18.94 6.38
N ASP A 294 1.59 19.20 5.08
CA ASP A 294 2.58 20.18 4.58
C ASP A 294 1.95 21.09 3.51
N VAL A 295 1.29 22.15 3.97
CA VAL A 295 0.56 23.12 3.13
C VAL A 295 1.48 23.74 2.08
N ARG A 296 2.71 24.06 2.46
CA ARG A 296 3.70 24.68 1.58
C ARG A 296 4.05 23.74 0.44
N TYR A 297 4.36 22.48 0.73
CA TYR A 297 4.73 21.52 -0.30
C TYR A 297 3.57 21.26 -1.27
N VAL A 298 2.34 21.13 -0.78
CA VAL A 298 1.16 20.96 -1.64
C VAL A 298 0.93 22.18 -2.53
N ALA A 299 1.06 23.39 -2.00
CA ALA A 299 0.97 24.62 -2.77
C ALA A 299 2.08 24.70 -3.85
N GLU A 300 3.32 24.33 -3.51
CA GLU A 300 4.43 24.26 -4.47
C GLU A 300 4.16 23.22 -5.58
N CYS A 301 3.54 22.08 -5.26
CA CYS A 301 3.12 21.07 -6.23
C CYS A 301 2.02 21.56 -7.17
N LEU A 302 0.99 22.21 -6.63
CA LEU A 302 -0.07 22.85 -7.42
C LEU A 302 0.53 23.93 -8.34
N GLN A 303 1.40 24.79 -7.80
CA GLN A 303 2.02 25.90 -8.53
C GLN A 303 2.87 25.42 -9.72
N GLY A 304 3.71 24.40 -9.55
CA GLY A 304 4.62 23.92 -10.60
C GLY A 304 5.43 25.06 -11.24
N SER A 305 5.38 25.18 -12.57
CA SER A 305 6.03 26.28 -13.32
C SER A 305 5.15 27.52 -13.52
N SER A 306 3.94 27.56 -12.95
CA SER A 306 3.04 28.69 -13.11
C SER A 306 3.68 29.99 -12.60
N THR A 307 3.40 31.08 -13.28
CA THR A 307 3.85 32.44 -12.91
C THR A 307 2.75 33.23 -12.21
N ARG A 308 1.50 32.74 -12.21
CA ARG A 308 0.40 33.29 -11.42
C ARG A 308 0.73 33.24 -9.92
N PRO A 309 0.37 34.24 -9.11
CA PRO A 309 0.50 34.13 -7.66
C PRO A 309 -0.41 33.02 -7.13
N ILE A 310 -0.01 32.41 -6.01
CA ILE A 310 -0.79 31.38 -5.32
C ILE A 310 -1.26 31.89 -3.97
N GLU A 311 -2.53 31.66 -3.67
CA GLU A 311 -3.17 31.95 -2.40
C GLU A 311 -3.58 30.65 -1.71
N VAL A 312 -3.35 30.56 -0.41
CA VAL A 312 -3.83 29.45 0.41
C VAL A 312 -4.97 29.92 1.28
N ILE A 313 -6.14 29.30 1.13
CA ILE A 313 -7.32 29.56 1.94
C ILE A 313 -7.46 28.41 2.93
N ASN A 314 -7.12 28.66 4.20
CA ASN A 314 -7.28 27.67 5.26
C ASN A 314 -8.51 27.98 6.12
N ALA A 315 -9.54 27.15 5.99
CA ALA A 315 -10.78 27.24 6.76
C ALA A 315 -10.99 26.00 7.66
N GLN A 316 -9.93 25.25 7.99
CA GLN A 316 -10.03 24.08 8.87
C GLN A 316 -10.47 24.41 10.29
N MET A 317 -10.08 25.58 10.81
CA MET A 317 -10.35 25.99 12.19
C MET A 317 -11.84 26.28 12.47
N VAL A 318 -12.71 26.25 11.45
CA VAL A 318 -14.15 26.48 11.61
C VAL A 318 -14.87 25.24 12.15
N ARG A 319 -14.29 24.03 12.06
CA ARG A 319 -14.98 22.79 12.43
C ARG A 319 -14.62 22.32 13.83
N ARG A 320 -15.64 22.17 14.69
CA ARG A 320 -15.49 21.60 16.04
C ARG A 320 -15.52 20.07 15.96
N TYR A 321 -14.60 19.43 16.67
CA TYR A 321 -14.53 17.98 16.82
C TYR A 321 -14.83 17.59 18.26
N GLU A 322 -15.71 16.61 18.44
CA GLU A 322 -15.98 15.93 19.71
C GLU A 322 -15.59 14.46 19.53
N ILE A 323 -14.38 14.11 19.97
CA ILE A 323 -13.85 12.75 19.85
C ILE A 323 -13.69 12.19 21.26
N GLU A 324 -14.22 10.99 21.50
CA GLU A 324 -14.03 10.23 22.75
C GLU A 324 -13.28 8.93 22.42
N VAL A 325 -12.27 8.59 23.22
CA VAL A 325 -11.60 7.28 23.21
C VAL A 325 -12.13 6.45 24.37
N ASP A 326 -12.76 5.33 24.05
CA ASP A 326 -13.35 4.41 25.02
C ASP A 326 -12.73 3.00 24.92
N MET A 327 -12.75 2.29 26.03
CA MET A 327 -12.41 0.87 26.13
C MET A 327 -13.45 0.24 27.08
N PRO A 328 -14.49 -0.39 26.53
CA PRO A 328 -15.54 -0.98 27.36
C PRO A 328 -15.00 -2.22 28.08
N ALA A 329 -15.22 -2.27 29.39
CA ALA A 329 -14.99 -3.47 30.20
C ALA A 329 -16.23 -4.39 30.14
N SER A 330 -16.00 -5.70 30.22
CA SER A 330 -17.08 -6.68 30.32
C SER A 330 -17.80 -6.58 31.66
N ASN A 331 -19.09 -6.86 31.63
CA ASN A 331 -19.94 -7.01 32.81
C ASN A 331 -20.62 -8.40 32.81
N GLU A 332 -21.44 -8.68 33.83
CA GLU A 332 -22.15 -9.97 33.93
C GLU A 332 -23.09 -10.26 32.74
N GLU A 333 -23.71 -9.22 32.16
CA GLU A 333 -24.55 -9.36 30.96
C GLU A 333 -23.71 -9.83 29.76
N ASP A 334 -22.51 -9.25 29.58
CA ASP A 334 -21.58 -9.63 28.51
C ASP A 334 -21.06 -11.07 28.68
N GLU A 335 -20.86 -11.53 29.92
CA GLU A 335 -20.46 -12.93 30.21
C GLU A 335 -21.58 -13.93 29.87
N ASN A 336 -22.84 -13.59 30.18
CA ASN A 336 -23.99 -14.41 29.83
C ASN A 336 -24.17 -14.50 28.32
N MET A 337 -24.12 -13.36 27.62
CA MET A 337 -24.21 -13.30 26.16
C MET A 337 -22.99 -13.95 25.49
N SER A 338 -21.81 -13.91 26.11
CA SER A 338 -20.60 -14.55 25.62
C SER A 338 -20.81 -16.04 25.35
N THR A 339 -21.43 -16.73 26.31
CA THR A 339 -21.76 -18.16 26.19
C THR A 339 -22.81 -18.41 25.10
N GLN A 340 -23.86 -17.59 25.04
CA GLN A 340 -24.95 -17.75 24.07
C GLN A 340 -24.49 -17.60 22.62
N PHE A 341 -23.64 -16.61 22.34
CA PHE A 341 -23.21 -16.28 20.98
C PHE A 341 -21.82 -16.84 20.63
N ASN A 342 -21.17 -17.53 21.57
CA ASN A 342 -19.80 -18.03 21.45
C ASN A 342 -18.80 -16.93 21.04
N VAL A 343 -18.87 -15.80 21.73
CA VAL A 343 -18.06 -14.60 21.50
C VAL A 343 -17.37 -14.22 22.80
N PRO A 344 -16.05 -13.93 22.86
CA PRO A 344 -15.40 -13.57 24.13
C PRO A 344 -16.07 -12.38 24.85
N PRO A 345 -16.12 -12.34 26.20
CA PRO A 345 -16.80 -11.27 26.94
C PRO A 345 -16.29 -9.87 26.58
N GLU A 346 -14.98 -9.71 26.38
CA GLU A 346 -14.37 -8.45 25.94
C GLU A 346 -14.83 -8.00 24.54
N VAL A 347 -15.10 -8.96 23.64
CA VAL A 347 -15.69 -8.65 22.32
C VAL A 347 -17.14 -8.23 22.51
N MET A 348 -17.91 -8.94 23.35
CA MET A 348 -19.30 -8.61 23.61
C MET A 348 -19.47 -7.20 24.20
N ALA A 349 -18.63 -6.82 25.16
CA ALA A 349 -18.60 -5.48 25.74
C ALA A 349 -18.40 -4.37 24.68
N ARG A 350 -17.57 -4.63 23.66
CA ARG A 350 -17.36 -3.73 22.53
C ARG A 350 -18.59 -3.66 21.63
N LEU A 351 -19.20 -4.80 21.30
CA LEU A 351 -20.42 -4.85 20.48
C LEU A 351 -21.57 -4.12 21.18
N ARG A 352 -21.75 -4.33 22.49
CA ARG A 352 -22.73 -3.62 23.32
C ARG A 352 -22.48 -2.12 23.32
N ARG A 353 -21.24 -1.67 23.48
CA ARG A 353 -20.89 -0.25 23.42
C ARG A 353 -21.19 0.38 22.05
N ILE A 354 -20.97 -0.37 20.96
CA ILE A 354 -21.37 0.06 19.61
C ILE A 354 -22.89 0.20 19.54
N ARG A 355 -23.65 -0.81 19.95
CA ARG A 355 -25.12 -0.76 19.99
C ARG A 355 -25.63 0.45 20.79
N GLU A 356 -25.08 0.70 21.98
CA GLU A 356 -25.42 1.87 22.82
C GLU A 356 -25.11 3.22 22.15
N ALA A 357 -24.09 3.27 21.29
CA ALA A 357 -23.75 4.47 20.53
C ALA A 357 -24.71 4.66 19.36
N LEU A 358 -25.02 3.57 18.64
CA LEU A 358 -25.92 3.57 17.50
C LEU A 358 -27.35 3.91 17.89
N SER A 359 -27.84 3.48 19.06
CA SER A 359 -29.20 3.79 19.52
C SER A 359 -29.47 5.28 19.76
N LYS A 360 -28.42 6.11 19.85
CA LYS A 360 -28.50 7.55 20.08
C LYS A 360 -28.46 8.38 18.80
N VAL A 361 -28.32 7.73 17.64
CA VAL A 361 -28.12 8.39 16.35
C VAL A 361 -28.95 7.74 15.26
N ARG A 362 -29.22 8.48 14.17
CA ARG A 362 -29.96 7.93 13.03
C ARG A 362 -29.06 7.17 12.08
N SER A 363 -27.85 7.68 11.86
CA SER A 363 -26.89 7.13 10.91
C SER A 363 -25.46 7.20 11.43
N ALA A 364 -24.69 6.13 11.22
CA ALA A 364 -23.30 6.06 11.61
C ALA A 364 -22.40 5.37 10.58
N LEU A 365 -21.12 5.71 10.60
CA LEU A 365 -20.07 4.96 9.90
C LEU A 365 -19.18 4.27 10.92
N ILE A 366 -18.90 2.98 10.74
CA ILE A 366 -18.03 2.20 11.60
C ILE A 366 -16.76 1.84 10.82
N PHE A 367 -15.68 2.56 11.04
CA PHE A 367 -14.41 2.31 10.37
C PHE A 367 -13.61 1.20 11.05
N THR A 368 -13.07 0.30 10.24
CA THR A 368 -12.08 -0.70 10.64
C THR A 368 -10.79 -0.53 9.81
N ASN A 369 -9.68 -1.08 10.30
CA ASN A 369 -8.40 -0.97 9.60
C ASN A 369 -8.19 -2.03 8.51
N THR A 370 -8.98 -3.11 8.51
CA THR A 370 -8.86 -4.22 7.55
C THR A 370 -10.23 -4.71 7.09
N ARG A 371 -10.26 -5.35 5.92
CA ARG A 371 -11.49 -5.89 5.31
C ARG A 371 -12.06 -7.03 6.15
N ASP A 372 -11.22 -7.92 6.66
CA ASP A 372 -11.65 -9.03 7.52
C ASP A 372 -12.26 -8.55 8.83
N THR A 373 -11.69 -7.51 9.45
CA THR A 373 -12.29 -6.92 10.65
C THR A 373 -13.62 -6.25 10.34
N ALA A 374 -13.80 -5.66 9.16
CA ALA A 374 -15.10 -5.11 8.74
C ALA A 374 -16.16 -6.21 8.65
N GLU A 375 -15.85 -7.29 7.92
CA GLU A 375 -16.76 -8.43 7.73
C GLU A 375 -17.07 -9.13 9.06
N ALA A 376 -16.04 -9.44 9.86
CA ALA A 376 -16.21 -10.10 11.15
C ALA A 376 -17.00 -9.25 12.14
N LEU A 377 -16.75 -7.94 12.20
CA LEU A 377 -17.48 -7.03 13.07
C LEU A 377 -18.95 -6.90 12.65
N ALA A 378 -19.23 -6.73 11.35
CA ALA A 378 -20.59 -6.63 10.85
C ALA A 378 -21.37 -7.94 11.06
N PHE A 379 -20.74 -9.09 10.81
CA PHE A 379 -21.33 -10.39 11.09
C PHE A 379 -21.70 -10.54 12.58
N ARG A 380 -20.77 -10.20 13.49
CA ARG A 380 -21.02 -10.26 14.94
C ARG A 380 -22.12 -9.31 15.39
N LEU A 381 -22.12 -8.06 14.90
CA LEU A 381 -23.17 -7.09 15.21
C LEU A 381 -24.54 -7.59 14.77
N ARG A 382 -24.68 -8.07 13.52
CA ARG A 382 -25.97 -8.62 13.03
C ARG A 382 -26.40 -9.88 13.76
N SER A 383 -25.45 -10.72 14.18
CA SER A 383 -25.76 -11.98 14.87
C SER A 383 -26.21 -11.73 16.31
N CYS A 384 -25.57 -10.80 17.02
CA CYS A 384 -25.88 -10.48 18.41
C CYS A 384 -27.06 -9.51 18.54
N PHE A 385 -27.23 -8.62 17.54
CA PHE A 385 -28.23 -7.55 17.52
C PHE A 385 -28.93 -7.49 16.15
N PRO A 386 -29.85 -8.44 15.84
CA PRO A 386 -30.56 -8.51 14.55
C PRO A 386 -31.40 -7.28 14.22
N GLU A 387 -31.76 -6.47 15.23
CA GLU A 387 -32.49 -5.22 15.08
C GLU A 387 -31.68 -4.11 14.40
N LEU A 388 -30.34 -4.24 14.36
CA LEU A 388 -29.47 -3.24 13.76
C LEU A 388 -29.40 -3.42 12.24
N ALA A 389 -29.87 -2.42 11.49
CA ALA A 389 -29.75 -2.38 10.04
C ALA A 389 -28.31 -2.00 9.61
N ILE A 390 -27.45 -3.01 9.42
CA ILE A 390 -26.00 -2.84 9.16
C ILE A 390 -25.53 -3.64 7.93
N LEU A 391 -24.83 -2.95 7.01
CA LEU A 391 -24.10 -3.57 5.90
C LEU A 391 -22.59 -3.32 5.99
N VAL A 392 -21.83 -3.89 5.06
CA VAL A 392 -20.37 -3.73 4.91
C VAL A 392 -20.06 -2.94 3.65
N HIS A 393 -18.98 -2.15 3.68
CA HIS A 393 -18.47 -1.44 2.51
C HIS A 393 -16.93 -1.45 2.45
N HIS A 394 -16.36 -2.16 1.47
CA HIS A 394 -14.92 -2.15 1.20
C HIS A 394 -14.59 -2.44 -0.27
N GLY A 395 -13.35 -2.16 -0.69
CA GLY A 395 -12.92 -2.23 -2.09
C GLY A 395 -13.02 -3.60 -2.77
N SER A 396 -13.09 -4.71 -2.02
CA SER A 396 -13.28 -6.05 -2.58
C SER A 396 -14.74 -6.35 -2.99
N LEU A 397 -15.71 -5.52 -2.61
CA LEU A 397 -17.12 -5.72 -2.99
C LEU A 397 -17.35 -5.28 -4.43
N SER A 398 -18.34 -5.88 -5.08
CA SER A 398 -18.79 -5.47 -6.40
C SER A 398 -19.24 -4.01 -6.40
N LYS A 399 -19.25 -3.39 -7.58
CA LYS A 399 -19.67 -1.99 -7.71
C LYS A 399 -21.16 -1.85 -7.35
N GLU A 400 -21.96 -2.83 -7.73
CA GLU A 400 -23.40 -2.91 -7.51
C GLU A 400 -23.71 -2.95 -6.01
N GLU A 401 -23.07 -3.86 -5.27
CA GLU A 401 -23.23 -3.97 -3.81
C GLU A 401 -22.84 -2.68 -3.07
N ARG A 402 -21.75 -2.03 -3.51
CA ARG A 402 -21.31 -0.76 -2.91
C ARG A 402 -22.33 0.36 -3.13
N LEU A 403 -22.85 0.50 -4.35
CA LEU A 403 -23.87 1.51 -4.69
C LEU A 403 -25.18 1.26 -3.94
N GLU A 404 -25.56 -0.02 -3.75
CA GLU A 404 -26.74 -0.38 -2.97
C GLU A 404 -26.56 0.02 -1.49
N ALA A 405 -25.42 -0.32 -0.88
CA ALA A 405 -25.13 0.02 0.51
C ALA A 405 -25.07 1.55 0.72
N GLU A 406 -24.42 2.29 -0.20
CA GLU A 406 -24.41 3.75 -0.21
C GLU A 406 -25.83 4.33 -0.32
N GLY A 407 -26.65 3.78 -1.23
CA GLY A 407 -28.03 4.19 -1.45
C GLY A 407 -28.92 3.99 -0.24
N LYS A 408 -28.86 2.81 0.40
CA LYS A 408 -29.65 2.47 1.59
C LYS A 408 -29.25 3.29 2.82
N LEU A 409 -27.96 3.62 2.98
CA LEU A 409 -27.53 4.53 4.03
C LEU A 409 -28.04 5.95 3.77
N LYS A 410 -28.00 6.41 2.51
CA LYS A 410 -28.48 7.74 2.12
C LYS A 410 -30.01 7.89 2.24
N SER A 411 -30.79 6.84 2.00
CA SER A 411 -32.25 6.83 2.19
C SER A 411 -32.67 6.72 3.65
N GLY A 412 -31.74 6.36 4.55
CA GLY A 412 -32.03 6.13 5.97
C GLY A 412 -32.55 4.71 6.28
N GLU A 413 -32.49 3.79 5.32
CA GLU A 413 -32.81 2.36 5.52
C GLU A 413 -31.76 1.63 6.37
N LEU A 414 -30.53 2.13 6.41
CA LEU A 414 -29.46 1.61 7.27
C LEU A 414 -29.17 2.56 8.44
N GLN A 415 -29.00 1.97 9.62
CA GLN A 415 -28.54 2.69 10.80
C GLN A 415 -27.02 2.86 10.79
N ALA A 416 -26.27 1.88 10.27
CA ALA A 416 -24.83 1.99 10.16
C ALA A 416 -24.22 1.21 8.99
N LEU A 417 -23.03 1.63 8.57
CA LEU A 417 -22.23 0.93 7.56
C LEU A 417 -20.83 0.67 8.12
N VAL A 418 -20.41 -0.60 8.12
CA VAL A 418 -19.05 -0.99 8.55
C VAL A 418 -18.12 -0.92 7.35
N CYS A 419 -17.08 -0.09 7.41
CA CYS A 419 -16.26 0.23 6.24
C CYS A 419 -14.77 0.32 6.53
N THR A 420 -13.96 0.17 5.48
CA THR A 420 -12.52 0.50 5.51
C THR A 420 -12.28 1.92 4.96
N SER A 421 -11.05 2.24 4.54
CA SER A 421 -10.70 3.53 3.92
C SER A 421 -11.52 3.89 2.67
N SER A 422 -12.30 2.95 2.12
CA SER A 422 -13.16 3.19 0.95
C SER A 422 -14.16 4.35 1.10
N LEU A 423 -14.58 4.69 2.33
CA LEU A 423 -15.50 5.79 2.63
C LEU A 423 -14.84 6.95 3.41
N GLU A 424 -13.51 6.95 3.51
CA GLU A 424 -12.74 8.02 4.15
C GLU A 424 -12.82 9.33 3.34
N LEU A 425 -12.95 9.19 2.02
CA LEU A 425 -12.97 10.26 1.04
C LEU A 425 -14.37 10.79 0.74
N GLY A 426 -14.43 11.97 0.10
CA GLY A 426 -15.58 12.85 -0.12
C GLY A 426 -16.80 12.34 -0.90
N ILE A 427 -17.20 11.09 -0.76
CA ILE A 427 -18.44 10.57 -1.38
C ILE A 427 -19.65 11.13 -0.61
N ASP A 428 -20.69 11.55 -1.32
CA ASP A 428 -21.97 11.96 -0.73
C ASP A 428 -22.80 10.74 -0.31
N ILE A 429 -22.76 10.43 0.98
CA ILE A 429 -23.49 9.31 1.62
C ILE A 429 -24.66 9.86 2.48
N GLY A 430 -25.03 11.14 2.30
CA GLY A 430 -26.03 11.82 3.13
C GLY A 430 -25.49 12.29 4.48
N SER A 431 -26.39 12.63 5.41
CA SER A 431 -26.00 13.11 6.74
C SER A 431 -25.65 11.96 7.66
N ILE A 432 -24.42 11.97 8.18
CA ILE A 432 -23.93 11.03 9.20
C ILE A 432 -23.86 11.75 10.54
N ASP A 433 -24.42 11.15 11.59
CA ASP A 433 -24.46 11.74 12.93
C ASP A 433 -23.23 11.37 13.77
N LEU A 434 -22.69 10.16 13.57
CA LEU A 434 -21.56 9.63 14.35
C LEU A 434 -20.60 8.82 13.48
N VAL A 435 -19.32 8.96 13.75
CA VAL A 435 -18.30 8.03 13.26
C VAL A 435 -17.76 7.21 14.43
N ILE A 436 -17.78 5.89 14.29
CA ILE A 436 -17.14 4.95 15.20
C ILE A 436 -15.87 4.44 14.54
N GLN A 437 -14.73 4.55 15.22
CA GLN A 437 -13.46 3.99 14.80
C GLN A 437 -13.17 2.76 15.66
N TYR A 438 -13.22 1.57 15.08
CA TYR A 438 -12.93 0.32 15.78
C TYR A 438 -11.43 0.01 15.71
N ALA A 439 -10.80 -0.16 16.89
CA ALA A 439 -9.36 -0.15 17.11
C ALA A 439 -8.71 1.23 16.88
N SER A 440 -7.43 1.36 17.23
CA SER A 440 -6.66 2.59 16.97
C SER A 440 -6.78 3.06 15.50
N PRO A 441 -6.95 4.39 15.24
CA PRO A 441 -6.96 4.93 13.88
C PRO A 441 -5.59 4.86 13.19
N ARG A 442 -4.52 4.52 13.92
CA ARG A 442 -3.11 4.43 13.50
C ARG A 442 -2.47 5.74 13.04
N GLN A 443 -3.24 6.68 12.46
CA GLN A 443 -2.80 7.99 12.00
C GLN A 443 -3.81 9.09 12.36
N ALA A 444 -3.30 10.29 12.63
CA ALA A 444 -4.10 11.46 12.96
C ALA A 444 -4.85 12.00 11.74
N THR A 445 -4.22 12.00 10.55
CA THR A 445 -4.85 12.41 9.30
C THR A 445 -6.08 11.55 9.00
N THR A 446 -5.92 10.23 9.03
CA THR A 446 -7.01 9.26 8.84
C THR A 446 -8.12 9.44 9.87
N LEU A 447 -7.79 9.64 11.14
CA LEU A 447 -8.79 9.91 12.18
C LEU A 447 -9.67 11.12 11.83
N LEU A 448 -9.06 12.26 11.48
CA LEU A 448 -9.81 13.48 11.18
C LEU A 448 -10.62 13.38 9.89
N GLN A 449 -10.12 12.69 8.87
CA GLN A 449 -10.85 12.45 7.63
C GLN A 449 -12.10 11.59 7.86
N ARG A 450 -11.95 10.51 8.65
CA ARG A 450 -13.04 9.60 9.05
C ARG A 450 -14.06 10.31 9.91
N VAL A 451 -13.65 10.89 11.04
CA VAL A 451 -14.57 11.62 11.94
C VAL A 451 -15.21 12.80 11.24
N GLY A 452 -14.48 13.44 10.31
CA GLY A 452 -14.97 14.48 9.43
C GLY A 452 -16.10 14.07 8.47
N ARG A 453 -16.48 12.78 8.41
CA ARG A 453 -17.72 12.35 7.74
C ARG A 453 -18.98 12.68 8.55
N SER A 454 -18.88 12.78 9.87
CA SER A 454 -20.01 13.08 10.76
C SER A 454 -20.29 14.58 10.89
N GLY A 455 -21.53 14.96 11.19
CA GLY A 455 -21.92 16.35 11.38
C GLY A 455 -21.71 17.21 10.12
N HIS A 456 -22.01 16.64 8.95
CA HIS A 456 -21.75 17.23 7.62
C HIS A 456 -22.76 18.34 7.27
N ARG A 457 -22.82 19.38 8.11
CA ARG A 457 -23.63 20.60 7.91
C ARG A 457 -22.81 21.82 8.31
N ILE A 458 -23.12 22.99 7.76
CA ILE A 458 -22.44 24.25 8.14
C ILE A 458 -22.65 24.48 9.65
N GLY A 459 -21.55 24.62 10.39
CA GLY A 459 -21.58 24.75 11.86
C GLY A 459 -21.81 23.45 12.64
N GLY A 460 -21.96 22.30 11.96
CA GLY A 460 -22.11 20.99 12.58
C GLY A 460 -20.84 20.54 13.32
N ILE A 461 -21.04 19.80 14.42
CA ILE A 461 -19.96 19.21 15.21
C ILE A 461 -19.63 17.82 14.67
N ALA A 462 -18.37 17.57 14.36
CA ALA A 462 -17.90 16.25 13.94
C ALA A 462 -17.69 15.36 15.18
N ARG A 463 -18.54 14.34 15.33
CA ARG A 463 -18.56 13.43 16.48
C ARG A 463 -17.89 12.10 16.15
N GLY A 464 -16.92 11.72 16.98
CA GLY A 464 -16.15 10.49 16.85
C GLY A 464 -16.14 9.68 18.15
N LEU A 465 -16.30 8.36 18.03
CA LEU A 465 -16.08 7.42 19.13
C LEU A 465 -15.01 6.40 18.70
N ILE A 466 -13.88 6.36 19.38
CA ILE A 466 -12.85 5.35 19.15
C ILE A 466 -13.04 4.23 20.18
N ILE A 467 -13.18 3.00 19.71
CA ILE A 467 -13.28 1.80 20.56
C ILE A 467 -11.95 1.05 20.49
N ALA A 468 -11.11 1.25 21.49
CA ALA A 468 -9.81 0.59 21.59
C ALA A 468 -9.97 -0.87 22.01
N LEU A 469 -9.07 -1.74 21.55
CA LEU A 469 -9.11 -3.17 21.85
C LEU A 469 -8.30 -3.53 23.11
N HIS A 470 -7.31 -2.72 23.48
CA HIS A 470 -6.46 -2.95 24.64
C HIS A 470 -5.84 -1.63 25.18
N PRO A 471 -5.23 -1.63 26.38
CA PRO A 471 -4.77 -0.40 27.03
C PRO A 471 -3.69 0.39 26.27
N GLU A 472 -2.74 -0.24 25.57
CA GLU A 472 -1.76 0.55 24.79
C GLU A 472 -2.40 1.18 23.54
N GLU A 473 -3.42 0.55 22.95
CA GLU A 473 -4.21 1.17 21.90
C GLU A 473 -5.01 2.38 22.38
N VAL A 474 -5.46 2.38 23.64
CA VAL A 474 -6.06 3.58 24.26
C VAL A 474 -5.05 4.72 24.27
N LEU A 475 -3.81 4.46 24.69
CA LEU A 475 -2.73 5.46 24.69
C LEU A 475 -2.43 5.96 23.27
N GLU A 476 -2.33 5.04 22.30
CA GLU A 476 -2.09 5.38 20.89
C GLU A 476 -3.22 6.25 20.32
N ALA A 477 -4.47 5.82 20.47
CA ALA A 477 -5.64 6.56 20.01
C ALA A 477 -5.75 7.94 20.67
N ALA A 478 -5.46 8.04 21.97
CA ALA A 478 -5.47 9.30 22.70
C ALA A 478 -4.41 10.28 22.17
N VAL A 479 -3.18 9.80 21.95
CA VAL A 479 -2.08 10.60 21.40
C VAL A 479 -2.41 11.06 19.98
N LEU A 480 -2.87 10.16 19.10
CA LEU A 480 -3.26 10.51 17.73
C LEU A 480 -4.41 11.52 17.70
N THR A 481 -5.41 11.36 18.56
CA THR A 481 -6.52 12.32 18.68
C THR A 481 -6.01 13.70 19.08
N LYS A 482 -5.14 13.76 20.10
CA LYS A 482 -4.56 15.03 20.57
C LYS A 482 -3.69 15.70 19.50
N MET A 483 -2.88 14.92 18.79
CA MET A 483 -2.07 15.42 17.67
C MET A 483 -2.95 15.97 16.54
N GLY A 484 -3.99 15.22 16.15
CA GLY A 484 -4.95 15.65 15.12
C GLY A 484 -5.66 16.95 15.50
N LEU A 485 -6.17 17.06 16.73
CA LEU A 485 -6.83 18.28 17.21
C LEU A 485 -5.91 19.51 17.28
N ARG A 486 -4.59 19.30 17.33
CA ARG A 486 -3.56 20.37 17.28
C ARG A 486 -3.05 20.67 15.87
N GLY A 487 -3.50 19.94 14.86
CA GLY A 487 -2.98 20.04 13.49
C GLY A 487 -1.58 19.43 13.31
N GLU A 488 -1.12 18.61 14.26
CA GLU A 488 0.15 17.87 14.17
C GLU A 488 -0.03 16.60 13.33
N LEU A 489 -0.22 16.79 12.01
CA LEU A 489 -0.49 15.70 11.06
C LEU A 489 0.78 15.03 10.52
N GLU A 490 0.62 13.85 9.92
CA GLU A 490 1.69 13.11 9.26
C GLU A 490 2.34 13.92 8.12
N LYS A 491 3.65 13.74 7.94
CA LYS A 491 4.38 14.36 6.81
C LYS A 491 3.90 13.78 5.49
N VAL A 492 3.71 14.63 4.50
CA VAL A 492 3.41 14.19 3.13
C VAL A 492 4.71 13.68 2.47
N PRO A 493 4.75 12.44 1.95
CA PRO A 493 5.95 11.91 1.32
C PRO A 493 6.30 12.71 0.06
N ARG A 494 7.59 12.95 -0.16
CA ARG A 494 8.10 13.65 -1.35
C ARG A 494 8.54 12.61 -2.38
N ILE A 495 7.87 12.56 -3.52
CA ILE A 495 8.02 11.43 -4.47
C ILE A 495 8.62 11.90 -5.80
N THR A 496 9.90 11.61 -6.00
CA THR A 496 10.59 11.75 -7.29
C THR A 496 10.68 10.39 -7.97
N ALA A 497 9.62 9.99 -8.66
CA ALA A 497 9.49 8.64 -9.23
C ALA A 497 10.14 8.55 -10.63
N LEU A 498 11.21 7.74 -10.78
CA LEU A 498 11.95 7.62 -12.03
C LEU A 498 11.22 6.79 -13.10
N ASP A 499 10.42 5.81 -12.69
CA ASP A 499 9.53 5.05 -13.58
C ASP A 499 8.43 5.94 -14.17
N VAL A 500 7.84 6.83 -13.36
CA VAL A 500 6.90 7.86 -13.82
C VAL A 500 7.60 8.82 -14.76
N LEU A 501 8.84 9.23 -14.47
CA LEU A 501 9.62 10.09 -15.37
C LEU A 501 9.84 9.41 -16.73
N ALA A 502 10.22 8.14 -16.74
CA ALA A 502 10.42 7.35 -17.95
C ALA A 502 9.14 7.33 -18.82
N HIS A 503 8.00 7.02 -18.20
CA HIS A 503 6.69 7.07 -18.85
C HIS A 503 6.36 8.47 -19.39
N GLN A 504 6.59 9.51 -18.60
CA GLN A 504 6.25 10.88 -18.97
C GLN A 504 7.16 11.47 -20.04
N ILE A 505 8.42 11.03 -20.16
CA ILE A 505 9.30 11.40 -21.29
C ILE A 505 8.68 10.91 -22.60
N ILE A 506 8.18 9.67 -22.65
CA ILE A 506 7.46 9.17 -23.83
C ILE A 506 6.20 10.00 -24.08
N GLY A 507 5.45 10.35 -23.03
CA GLY A 507 4.30 11.24 -23.14
C GLY A 507 4.63 12.61 -23.75
N ILE A 508 5.69 13.27 -23.27
CA ILE A 508 6.20 14.54 -23.83
C ILE A 508 6.54 14.36 -25.30
N LEU A 509 7.23 13.29 -25.69
CA LEU A 509 7.55 13.05 -27.10
C LEU A 509 6.28 12.87 -27.94
N LEU A 510 5.30 12.11 -27.46
CA LEU A 510 4.03 11.89 -28.17
C LEU A 510 3.23 13.19 -28.33
N ASP A 511 3.28 14.09 -27.34
CA ASP A 511 2.66 15.41 -27.45
C ASP A 511 3.34 16.29 -28.53
N HIS A 512 4.58 15.99 -28.89
CA HIS A 512 5.43 16.72 -29.82
C HIS A 512 5.80 15.89 -31.07
N ASP A 513 4.82 15.20 -31.65
CA ASP A 513 4.95 14.44 -32.91
C ASP A 513 6.07 13.38 -32.91
N GLY A 514 6.42 12.90 -31.72
CA GLY A 514 7.39 11.83 -31.51
C GLY A 514 8.84 12.28 -31.41
N LYS A 515 9.16 13.58 -31.44
CA LYS A 515 10.54 14.09 -31.33
C LYS A 515 10.65 15.43 -30.58
N LEU A 516 11.63 15.57 -29.70
CA LEU A 516 11.91 16.83 -28.99
C LEU A 516 13.37 16.93 -28.53
N GLY A 517 13.90 18.15 -28.40
CA GLY A 517 15.26 18.37 -27.89
C GLY A 517 15.39 18.06 -26.40
N LEU A 518 16.51 17.46 -25.97
CA LEU A 518 16.74 17.06 -24.57
C LEU A 518 16.59 18.22 -23.57
N LYS A 519 17.06 19.42 -23.93
CA LYS A 519 16.95 20.62 -23.08
C LYS A 519 15.50 21.03 -22.84
N GLU A 520 14.65 20.90 -23.85
CA GLU A 520 13.23 21.24 -23.76
C GLU A 520 12.47 20.22 -22.92
N ILE A 521 12.73 18.92 -23.13
CA ILE A 521 12.16 17.85 -22.30
C ILE A 521 12.54 18.08 -20.82
N TYR A 522 13.82 18.32 -20.55
CA TYR A 522 14.30 18.59 -19.18
C TYR A 522 13.67 19.84 -18.57
N SER A 523 13.47 20.91 -19.36
CA SER A 523 12.78 22.13 -18.92
C SER A 523 11.32 21.85 -18.51
N ILE A 524 10.58 21.05 -19.30
CA ILE A 524 9.20 20.64 -18.97
C ILE A 524 9.19 19.83 -17.67
N VAL A 525 10.09 18.84 -17.55
CA VAL A 525 10.22 17.99 -16.36
C VAL A 525 10.48 18.83 -15.11
N LYS A 526 11.45 19.76 -15.16
CA LYS A 526 11.81 20.65 -14.03
C LYS A 526 10.70 21.64 -13.65
N GLY A 527 9.73 21.86 -14.53
CA GLY A 527 8.52 22.63 -14.24
C GLY A 527 7.69 22.00 -13.12
N ALA A 528 7.64 20.67 -13.06
CA ALA A 528 6.89 19.95 -12.04
C ALA A 528 7.68 19.90 -10.72
N ARG A 529 7.01 20.25 -9.61
CA ARG A 529 7.64 20.30 -8.28
C ARG A 529 8.34 19.01 -7.84
N PRO A 530 7.81 17.80 -8.12
CA PRO A 530 8.50 16.55 -7.79
C PRO A 530 9.88 16.42 -8.43
N TYR A 531 10.06 16.90 -9.66
CA TYR A 531 11.33 16.78 -10.40
C TYR A 531 12.18 18.05 -10.35
N ARG A 532 11.77 19.08 -9.61
CA ARG A 532 12.49 20.37 -9.55
C ARG A 532 13.93 20.23 -9.04
N SER A 533 14.25 19.20 -8.24
CA SER A 533 15.62 18.90 -7.79
C SER A 533 16.34 17.84 -8.62
N LEU A 534 15.68 17.24 -9.63
CA LEU A 534 16.28 16.22 -10.49
C LEU A 534 17.55 16.76 -11.15
N SER A 535 18.64 16.01 -11.07
CA SER A 535 19.90 16.37 -11.73
C SER A 535 19.86 16.02 -13.21
N VAL A 536 20.72 16.67 -13.99
CA VAL A 536 20.88 16.32 -15.42
C VAL A 536 21.39 14.88 -15.56
N GLY A 537 22.30 14.43 -14.69
CA GLY A 537 22.83 13.07 -14.71
C GLY A 537 21.74 12.01 -14.53
N GLU A 538 20.87 12.15 -13.53
CA GLU A 538 19.73 11.24 -13.32
C GLU A 538 18.76 11.23 -14.51
N PHE A 539 18.45 12.41 -15.05
CA PHE A 539 17.60 12.53 -16.24
C PHE A 539 18.19 11.76 -17.43
N LEU A 540 19.49 11.89 -17.68
CA LEU A 540 20.18 11.19 -18.76
C LEU A 540 20.27 9.69 -18.52
N LYS A 541 20.46 9.23 -17.28
CA LYS A 541 20.39 7.79 -16.95
C LYS A 541 19.03 7.19 -17.30
N VAL A 542 17.93 7.91 -17.05
CA VAL A 542 16.59 7.45 -17.42
C VAL A 542 16.42 7.37 -18.94
N ILE A 543 16.97 8.33 -19.69
CA ILE A 543 16.96 8.28 -21.16
C ILE A 543 17.79 7.11 -21.69
N ASP A 544 18.97 6.87 -21.12
CA ASP A 544 19.81 5.73 -21.46
C ASP A 544 19.07 4.41 -21.21
N GLN A 545 18.35 4.29 -20.08
CA GLN A 545 17.50 3.15 -19.82
C GLN A 545 16.42 2.97 -20.90
N LEU A 546 15.66 4.03 -21.23
CA LEU A 546 14.64 3.99 -22.29
C LEU A 546 15.23 3.62 -23.66
N SER A 547 16.47 4.03 -23.94
CA SER A 547 17.19 3.71 -25.17
C SER A 547 17.57 2.23 -25.23
N LYS A 548 18.04 1.65 -24.10
CA LYS A 548 18.34 0.22 -23.95
C LYS A 548 17.11 -0.67 -24.15
N GLU A 549 15.95 -0.23 -23.64
CA GLU A 549 14.67 -0.92 -23.88
C GLU A 549 14.14 -0.74 -25.33
N GLY A 550 14.84 0.02 -26.17
CA GLY A 550 14.44 0.26 -27.55
C GLY A 550 13.16 1.09 -27.67
N LEU A 551 12.85 1.92 -26.67
CA LEU A 551 11.69 2.82 -26.68
C LEU A 551 12.03 4.17 -27.32
N VAL A 552 13.27 4.63 -27.19
CA VAL A 552 13.71 5.93 -27.74
C VAL A 552 15.02 5.81 -28.52
N ARG A 553 15.36 6.85 -29.28
CA ARG A 553 16.67 7.06 -29.90
C ARG A 553 17.09 8.52 -29.67
N VAL A 554 18.35 8.70 -29.26
CA VAL A 554 19.01 10.01 -29.19
C VAL A 554 19.82 10.22 -30.47
N THR A 555 19.74 11.40 -31.09
CA THR A 555 20.62 11.81 -32.19
C THR A 555 21.87 12.52 -31.66
N ASP A 556 22.90 12.65 -32.48
CA ASP A 556 24.15 13.34 -32.10
C ASP A 556 23.93 14.83 -31.78
N GLU A 557 22.85 15.42 -32.29
CA GLU A 557 22.42 16.80 -32.03
C GLU A 557 21.62 16.97 -30.72
N GLY A 558 21.41 15.89 -29.96
CA GLY A 558 20.65 15.91 -28.71
C GLY A 558 19.12 15.98 -28.90
N ILE A 559 18.61 15.45 -30.02
CA ILE A 559 17.19 15.26 -30.26
C ILE A 559 16.80 13.84 -29.82
N LEU A 560 15.77 13.74 -28.99
CA LEU A 560 15.19 12.47 -28.58
C LEU A 560 13.98 12.16 -29.47
N SER A 561 13.86 10.92 -29.94
CA SER A 561 12.75 10.46 -30.79
C SER A 561 12.21 9.11 -30.33
N ILE A 562 10.91 8.87 -30.54
CA ILE A 562 10.26 7.59 -30.21
C ILE A 562 10.60 6.48 -31.22
N ARG A 563 10.60 5.23 -30.75
CA ARG A 563 10.63 4.03 -31.58
C ARG A 563 9.26 3.34 -31.60
N ARG A 564 9.09 2.33 -32.48
CA ARG A 564 7.81 1.62 -32.69
C ARG A 564 7.15 1.12 -31.40
N GLY A 565 7.94 0.66 -30.42
CA GLY A 565 7.43 0.12 -29.15
C GLY A 565 6.90 1.18 -28.16
N ALA A 566 7.30 2.44 -28.30
CA ALA A 566 7.00 3.50 -27.33
C ALA A 566 5.50 3.79 -27.19
N TRP A 567 4.77 3.75 -28.30
CA TRP A 567 3.32 4.01 -28.30
C TRP A 567 2.59 2.93 -27.50
N LYS A 568 2.89 1.65 -27.76
CA LYS A 568 2.30 0.53 -27.01
C LYS A 568 2.65 0.65 -25.52
N TYR A 569 3.93 0.87 -25.21
CA TYR A 569 4.43 1.04 -23.84
C TYR A 569 3.67 2.14 -23.07
N TYR A 570 3.46 3.30 -23.68
CA TYR A 570 2.77 4.43 -23.04
C TYR A 570 1.34 4.08 -22.64
N TYR A 571 0.54 3.54 -23.57
CA TYR A 571 -0.87 3.24 -23.29
C TYR A 571 -1.08 2.01 -22.40
N THR A 572 -0.13 1.06 -22.36
CA THR A 572 -0.21 -0.09 -21.44
C THR A 572 0.21 0.25 -20.02
N ASN A 573 1.00 1.30 -19.80
CA ASN A 573 1.58 1.66 -18.50
C ASN A 573 1.07 3.00 -17.93
N LEU A 574 -0.19 3.36 -18.24
CA LEU A 574 -0.81 4.60 -17.73
C LEU A 574 -1.04 4.59 -16.21
N SER A 575 -1.28 3.40 -15.64
CA SER A 575 -1.51 3.23 -14.20
C SER A 575 -0.18 3.05 -13.46
N THR A 576 -0.03 3.72 -12.32
CA THR A 576 1.07 3.47 -11.37
C THR A 576 0.68 2.51 -10.26
N ILE A 577 -0.60 2.12 -10.20
CA ILE A 577 -1.13 1.15 -9.24
C ILE A 577 -0.74 -0.25 -9.72
N PRO A 578 -0.05 -1.07 -8.91
CA PRO A 578 0.28 -2.45 -9.26
C PRO A 578 -0.98 -3.30 -9.45
N ASP A 579 -0.90 -4.28 -10.36
CA ASP A 579 -1.97 -5.27 -10.50
C ASP A 579 -2.05 -6.12 -9.21
N THR A 580 -3.27 -6.29 -8.69
CA THR A 580 -3.53 -7.19 -7.57
C THR A 580 -3.61 -8.61 -8.09
N ILE A 581 -2.54 -9.38 -7.87
CA ILE A 581 -2.48 -10.80 -8.20
C ILE A 581 -2.79 -11.58 -6.92
N SER A 582 -3.83 -12.42 -6.95
CA SER A 582 -4.10 -13.39 -5.89
C SER A 582 -3.63 -14.80 -6.28
N TYR A 583 -3.29 -15.58 -5.26
CA TYR A 583 -2.95 -16.99 -5.34
C TYR A 583 -4.05 -17.80 -4.66
N GLU A 584 -4.55 -18.82 -5.33
CA GLU A 584 -5.51 -19.77 -4.76
C GLU A 584 -4.80 -20.70 -3.77
N VAL A 585 -5.30 -20.79 -2.54
CA VAL A 585 -4.79 -21.72 -1.52
C VAL A 585 -5.61 -23.01 -1.54
N GLU A 586 -4.95 -24.15 -1.75
CA GLU A 586 -5.56 -25.47 -1.84
C GLU A 586 -4.95 -26.42 -0.80
N ASP A 587 -5.81 -27.07 -0.01
CA ASP A 587 -5.39 -28.12 0.93
C ASP A 587 -5.00 -29.41 0.18
N ILE A 588 -3.78 -29.91 0.40
CA ILE A 588 -3.28 -31.14 -0.24
C ILE A 588 -4.09 -32.38 0.15
N ILE A 589 -4.71 -32.38 1.34
CA ILE A 589 -5.49 -33.52 1.86
C ILE A 589 -6.87 -33.49 1.22
N SER A 590 -7.69 -32.49 1.52
CA SER A 590 -9.09 -32.44 1.09
C SER A 590 -9.31 -31.96 -0.36
N ARG A 591 -8.31 -31.35 -1.01
CA ARG A 591 -8.41 -30.72 -2.34
C ARG A 591 -9.41 -29.58 -2.42
N ARG A 592 -9.85 -29.05 -1.29
CA ARG A 592 -10.74 -27.90 -1.25
C ARG A 592 -9.92 -26.61 -1.33
N LYS A 593 -10.48 -25.63 -2.04
CA LYS A 593 -10.03 -24.24 -1.95
C LYS A 593 -10.25 -23.77 -0.50
N VAL A 594 -9.17 -23.36 0.14
CA VAL A 594 -9.15 -22.81 1.50
C VAL A 594 -9.45 -21.31 1.47
N GLY A 595 -8.91 -20.61 0.45
CA GLY A 595 -9.09 -19.18 0.26
C GLY A 595 -8.14 -18.66 -0.82
N GLU A 596 -7.87 -17.36 -0.79
CA GLU A 596 -6.91 -16.70 -1.67
C GLU A 596 -5.96 -15.83 -0.85
N LEU A 597 -4.71 -15.72 -1.32
CA LEU A 597 -3.68 -14.86 -0.72
C LEU A 597 -3.19 -13.86 -1.76
N ASP A 598 -2.96 -12.62 -1.34
CA ASP A 598 -2.35 -11.64 -2.23
C ASP A 598 -0.86 -11.97 -2.48
N ILE A 599 -0.36 -11.56 -3.65
CA ILE A 599 1.04 -11.75 -4.03
C ILE A 599 2.01 -11.02 -3.09
N GLU A 600 1.57 -10.00 -2.35
CA GLU A 600 2.44 -9.29 -1.40
C GLU A 600 2.70 -10.14 -0.14
N PHE A 601 1.70 -10.88 0.32
CA PHE A 601 1.79 -11.87 1.37
C PHE A 601 2.69 -13.02 0.92
N ILE A 602 2.55 -13.48 -0.31
CA ILE A 602 3.43 -14.50 -0.89
C ILE A 602 4.86 -14.00 -1.08
N ALA A 603 5.04 -12.75 -1.48
CA ALA A 603 6.36 -12.16 -1.50
C ALA A 603 6.93 -12.13 -0.08
N LYS A 604 6.19 -11.57 0.89
CA LYS A 604 6.70 -11.32 2.24
C LYS A 604 6.92 -12.59 3.07
N TYR A 605 6.06 -13.59 2.89
CA TYR A 605 5.99 -14.77 3.75
C TYR A 605 5.92 -16.09 2.99
N GLY A 606 5.77 -16.09 1.66
CA GLY A 606 5.62 -17.31 0.85
C GLY A 606 6.91 -18.12 0.74
N GLN A 607 7.33 -18.74 1.84
CA GLN A 607 8.44 -19.67 1.91
C GLN A 607 7.90 -21.07 2.17
N GLU A 608 8.46 -22.07 1.49
CA GLU A 608 8.12 -23.46 1.76
C GLU A 608 8.43 -23.81 3.22
N GLY A 609 7.48 -24.47 3.88
CA GLY A 609 7.58 -24.82 5.28
C GLY A 609 7.07 -23.75 6.25
N LEU A 610 6.81 -22.51 5.81
CA LEU A 610 6.22 -21.46 6.65
C LEU A 610 4.74 -21.74 6.92
N ASN A 611 4.30 -21.40 8.13
CA ASN A 611 2.91 -21.51 8.55
C ASN A 611 2.20 -20.17 8.42
N PHE A 612 0.92 -20.19 8.06
CA PHE A 612 0.08 -19.01 8.01
C PHE A 612 -1.37 -19.31 8.40
N ILE A 613 -2.11 -18.29 8.81
CA ILE A 613 -3.49 -18.39 9.25
C ILE A 613 -4.40 -17.92 8.12
N LEU A 614 -5.32 -18.78 7.69
CA LEU A 614 -6.34 -18.47 6.69
C LEU A 614 -7.63 -19.22 7.05
N GLY A 615 -8.76 -18.48 7.09
CA GLY A 615 -10.05 -19.06 7.48
C GLY A 615 -10.09 -19.62 8.91
N GLY A 616 -9.34 -19.01 9.85
CA GLY A 616 -9.28 -19.42 11.25
C GLY A 616 -8.48 -20.71 11.53
N ARG A 617 -7.76 -21.22 10.53
CA ARG A 617 -6.91 -22.41 10.67
C ARG A 617 -5.48 -22.12 10.25
N VAL A 618 -4.54 -22.87 10.80
CA VAL A 618 -3.12 -22.76 10.47
C VAL A 618 -2.78 -23.73 9.34
N TRP A 619 -2.17 -23.17 8.31
CA TRP A 619 -1.77 -23.85 7.09
C TRP A 619 -0.26 -23.73 6.90
N ARG A 620 0.42 -24.84 6.67
CA ARG A 620 1.83 -24.88 6.28
C ARG A 620 1.96 -24.90 4.77
N ILE A 621 2.78 -24.01 4.21
CA ILE A 621 3.09 -23.99 2.79
C ILE A 621 3.92 -25.23 2.45
N ILE A 622 3.41 -26.07 1.56
CA ILE A 622 4.14 -27.21 1.00
C ILE A 622 4.88 -26.80 -0.26
N SER A 623 4.18 -26.09 -1.15
CA SER A 623 4.77 -25.55 -2.37
C SER A 623 3.94 -24.37 -2.89
N ILE A 624 4.61 -23.51 -3.65
CA ILE A 624 3.99 -22.34 -4.29
C ILE A 624 4.19 -22.52 -5.80
N ASP A 625 3.11 -22.53 -6.57
CA ASP A 625 3.13 -22.56 -8.02
C ASP A 625 2.85 -21.15 -8.54
N HIS A 626 3.90 -20.43 -8.95
CA HIS A 626 3.79 -19.06 -9.44
C HIS A 626 3.10 -18.99 -10.81
N GLU A 627 3.33 -19.98 -11.68
CA GLU A 627 2.71 -20.02 -13.02
C GLU A 627 1.20 -20.22 -12.93
N ARG A 628 0.76 -21.15 -12.08
CA ARG A 628 -0.67 -21.44 -11.90
C ARG A 628 -1.33 -20.58 -10.83
N ARG A 629 -0.57 -19.72 -10.15
CA ARG A 629 -1.01 -18.91 -9.00
C ARG A 629 -1.71 -19.76 -7.95
N LYS A 630 -1.11 -20.89 -7.59
CA LYS A 630 -1.64 -21.83 -6.59
C LYS A 630 -0.65 -22.06 -5.47
N ILE A 631 -1.15 -22.19 -4.24
CA ILE A 631 -0.36 -22.53 -3.07
C ILE A 631 -0.93 -23.82 -2.51
N LEU A 632 -0.09 -24.84 -2.46
CA LEU A 632 -0.44 -26.10 -1.84
C LEU A 632 -0.07 -26.05 -0.37
N VAL A 633 -1.05 -26.34 0.48
CA VAL A 633 -0.89 -26.27 1.93
C VAL A 633 -1.34 -27.53 2.61
N GLU A 634 -0.83 -27.76 3.81
CA GLU A 634 -1.35 -28.75 4.75
C GLU A 634 -1.72 -28.08 6.07
N GLU A 635 -2.70 -28.62 6.79
CA GLU A 635 -3.04 -28.11 8.13
C GLU A 635 -1.87 -28.35 9.10
N SER A 636 -1.55 -27.37 9.95
CA SER A 636 -0.42 -27.42 10.89
C SER A 636 -0.84 -27.07 12.30
N GLU A 637 -0.18 -27.68 13.30
CA GLU A 637 -0.37 -27.38 14.73
C GLU A 637 0.53 -26.26 15.23
N ASN A 638 1.54 -25.90 14.43
CA ASN A 638 2.54 -24.91 14.84
C ASN A 638 2.01 -23.49 14.56
N ILE A 639 1.03 -23.10 15.39
CA ILE A 639 0.50 -21.74 15.53
C ILE A 639 1.64 -20.77 15.84
N GLU A 640 2.65 -21.24 16.59
CA GLU A 640 3.75 -20.41 17.06
C GLU A 640 4.59 -19.75 15.96
N ALA A 641 4.61 -20.35 14.77
CA ALA A 641 5.31 -19.82 13.59
C ALA A 641 4.34 -19.27 12.53
N ALA A 642 3.03 -19.23 12.79
CA ALA A 642 2.02 -18.88 11.81
C ALA A 642 1.91 -17.35 11.62
N VAL A 643 1.89 -16.88 10.37
CA VAL A 643 1.60 -15.46 10.05
C VAL A 643 0.15 -15.29 9.57
N PRO A 644 -0.56 -14.22 9.95
CA PRO A 644 -1.87 -13.95 9.34
C PRO A 644 -1.74 -13.67 7.85
N ALA A 645 -2.59 -14.31 7.05
CA ALA A 645 -2.68 -14.17 5.59
C ALA A 645 -2.76 -12.71 5.06
N TRP A 646 -3.09 -11.75 5.93
CA TRP A 646 -3.43 -10.35 5.63
C TRP A 646 -2.47 -9.34 6.26
N ALA A 647 -1.31 -9.77 6.76
CA ALA A 647 -0.31 -8.88 7.39
C ALA A 647 0.33 -7.83 6.43
N GLY A 648 -0.21 -7.65 5.22
CA GLY A 648 0.29 -6.77 4.17
C GLY A 648 -0.23 -5.32 4.18
N GLU A 649 -1.43 -5.03 4.71
CA GLU A 649 -2.16 -3.75 4.48
C GLU A 649 -2.53 -2.95 5.75
N LEU A 650 -1.82 -3.07 6.89
CA LEU A 650 -2.11 -2.22 8.06
C LEU A 650 -1.52 -0.81 7.91
N ILE A 651 -2.33 0.20 8.25
CA ILE A 651 -1.90 1.61 8.30
C ILE A 651 -0.76 1.76 9.32
N PRO A 652 0.40 2.32 8.94
CA PRO A 652 1.55 2.41 9.84
C PRO A 652 1.35 3.52 10.87
N VAL A 653 1.74 3.23 12.12
CA VAL A 653 1.79 4.21 13.21
C VAL A 653 3.06 5.07 13.06
N PRO A 654 2.95 6.40 13.03
CA PRO A 654 4.10 7.29 12.91
C PRO A 654 5.06 7.21 14.09
N PHE A 655 6.35 7.40 13.83
CA PHE A 655 7.39 7.44 14.87
C PHE A 655 7.09 8.45 16.00
N ARG A 656 6.62 9.65 15.65
CA ARG A 656 6.29 10.69 16.64
C ARG A 656 5.18 10.26 17.60
N CYS A 657 4.15 9.58 17.09
CA CYS A 657 3.09 9.01 17.92
C CYS A 657 3.66 7.96 18.87
N ALA A 658 4.44 7.02 18.33
CA ALA A 658 5.00 5.94 19.14
C ALA A 658 5.89 6.47 20.28
N LEU A 659 6.70 7.50 19.99
CA LEU A 659 7.56 8.17 20.95
C LEU A 659 6.75 8.91 22.05
N GLU A 660 5.67 9.59 21.68
CA GLU A 660 4.82 10.28 22.66
C GLU A 660 4.05 9.29 23.55
N VAL A 661 3.59 8.16 22.99
CA VAL A 661 2.99 7.06 23.78
C VAL A 661 3.99 6.49 24.79
N ALA A 662 5.25 6.29 24.38
CA ALA A 662 6.32 5.85 25.26
C ALA A 662 6.65 6.86 26.38
N SER A 663 6.71 8.15 26.03
CA SER A 663 6.83 9.26 27.00
C SER A 663 5.63 9.32 27.96
N LEU A 664 4.43 9.04 27.47
CA LEU A 664 3.21 9.00 28.28
C LEU A 664 3.23 7.82 29.26
N ARG A 665 3.68 6.62 28.84
CA ARG A 665 3.91 5.47 29.74
C ARG A 665 4.82 5.84 30.90
N ARG A 666 5.96 6.48 30.64
CA ARG A 666 6.89 6.96 31.68
C ARG A 666 6.24 7.95 32.64
N ARG A 667 5.43 8.89 32.13
CA ARG A 667 4.70 9.87 32.96
C ARG A 667 3.63 9.22 33.82
N ILE A 668 2.91 8.21 33.31
CA ILE A 668 1.91 7.46 34.06
C ILE A 668 2.57 6.64 35.17
N ALA A 669 3.68 5.96 34.87
CA ALA A 669 4.45 5.23 35.88
C ALA A 669 4.93 6.15 37.01
N ALA A 670 5.45 7.34 36.66
CA ALA A 670 5.85 8.35 37.65
C ALA A 670 4.66 8.88 38.46
N TYR A 671 3.47 8.99 37.87
CA TYR A 671 2.24 9.33 38.58
C TYR A 671 1.87 8.26 39.61
N ILE A 672 1.84 7.00 39.21
CA ILE A 672 1.49 5.86 40.07
C ILE A 672 2.48 5.73 41.24
N GLN A 673 3.78 5.91 40.98
CA GLN A 673 4.82 5.73 42.01
C GLN A 673 5.02 6.94 42.92
N LYS A 674 4.81 8.17 42.43
CA LYS A 674 5.19 9.41 43.13
C LYS A 674 4.02 10.37 43.40
N GLY A 675 2.77 9.99 43.10
CA GLY A 675 1.59 10.79 43.39
C GLY A 675 1.52 12.14 42.65
N ARG A 676 2.08 12.24 41.44
CA ARG A 676 2.05 13.48 40.62
C ARG A 676 0.64 13.79 40.08
N ARG A 677 0.49 14.82 39.23
CA ARG A 677 -0.77 15.03 38.48
C ARG A 677 -0.97 13.94 37.44
N ASN A 678 -2.17 13.36 37.35
CA ASN A 678 -2.50 12.35 36.34
C ASN A 678 -2.33 12.93 34.91
N PRO A 679 -1.39 12.42 34.10
CA PRO A 679 -1.10 12.97 32.77
C PRO A 679 -2.25 12.73 31.76
N LEU A 680 -3.11 11.75 32.02
CA LEU A 680 -4.21 11.35 31.13
C LEU A 680 -5.38 12.33 31.12
N MET A 681 -5.50 13.19 32.13
CA MET A 681 -6.60 14.18 32.23
C MET A 681 -6.64 15.19 31.08
N SER A 682 -5.54 15.32 30.32
CA SER A 682 -5.45 16.21 29.16
C SER A 682 -5.75 15.52 27.82
N TYR A 683 -6.23 14.28 27.87
CA TYR A 683 -6.54 13.46 26.70
C TYR A 683 -8.06 13.15 26.67
N PRO A 684 -8.63 12.96 25.47
CA PRO A 684 -10.08 12.77 25.30
C PRO A 684 -10.50 11.33 25.61
N LEU A 685 -10.30 10.88 26.85
CA LEU A 685 -10.59 9.53 27.30
C LEU A 685 -11.94 9.46 28.03
N SER A 686 -12.67 8.38 27.82
CA SER A 686 -13.78 8.00 28.70
C SER A 686 -13.23 7.64 30.09
N LYS A 687 -14.10 7.67 31.11
CA LYS A 687 -13.73 7.23 32.48
C LYS A 687 -13.26 5.77 32.50
N ARG A 688 -13.89 4.91 31.69
CA ARG A 688 -13.53 3.48 31.58
C ARG A 688 -12.14 3.31 30.99
N ALA A 689 -11.87 3.95 29.86
CA ALA A 689 -10.57 3.91 29.20
C ALA A 689 -9.44 4.42 30.10
N LEU A 690 -9.68 5.53 30.82
CA LEU A 690 -8.73 6.05 31.80
C LEU A 690 -8.44 5.02 32.90
N ASN A 691 -9.48 4.41 33.48
CA ASN A 691 -9.32 3.42 34.55
C ASN A 691 -8.55 2.18 34.06
N SER A 692 -8.91 1.63 32.90
CA SER A 692 -8.24 0.46 32.32
C SER A 692 -6.74 0.70 32.08
N VAL A 693 -6.36 1.88 31.59
CA VAL A 693 -4.93 2.23 31.40
C VAL A 693 -4.20 2.35 32.73
N ILE A 694 -4.81 2.99 33.74
CA ILE A 694 -4.20 3.15 35.05
C ILE A 694 -4.04 1.80 35.75
N GLU A 695 -5.03 0.93 35.67
CA GLU A 695 -4.99 -0.42 36.24
C GLU A 695 -3.91 -1.27 35.57
N TYR A 696 -3.88 -1.30 34.25
CA TYR A 696 -2.83 -1.96 33.46
C TYR A 696 -1.43 -1.47 33.86
N MET A 697 -1.23 -0.15 33.97
CA MET A 697 0.07 0.41 34.35
C MET A 697 0.42 0.16 35.83
N ARG A 698 -0.58 0.05 36.73
CA ARG A 698 -0.35 -0.33 38.14
C ARG A 698 0.13 -1.77 38.25
N GLU A 699 -0.50 -2.67 37.52
CA GLU A 699 -0.09 -4.08 37.46
C GLU A 699 1.35 -4.23 36.94
N ILE A 700 1.71 -3.47 35.90
CA ILE A 700 3.09 -3.47 35.39
C ILE A 700 4.07 -2.93 36.44
N CYS A 701 3.70 -1.84 37.10
CA CYS A 701 4.54 -1.22 38.12
C CYS A 701 4.72 -2.13 39.35
N SER A 702 3.71 -2.92 39.73
CA SER A 702 3.80 -3.86 40.86
C SER A 702 4.75 -5.03 40.58
N ARG A 703 4.86 -5.47 39.31
CA ARG A 703 5.80 -6.49 38.84
C ARG A 703 7.27 -6.03 38.83
N ARG A 704 7.56 -4.75 39.11
CA ARG A 704 8.91 -4.13 39.12
C ARG A 704 9.73 -4.36 37.83
N LEU A 705 9.05 -4.52 36.70
CA LEU A 705 9.69 -4.68 35.40
C LEU A 705 10.25 -3.33 34.90
N PRO A 706 11.39 -3.32 34.16
CA PRO A 706 11.82 -2.13 33.45
C PRO A 706 10.74 -1.69 32.45
N ILE A 707 10.33 -0.43 32.51
CA ILE A 707 9.27 0.10 31.64
C ILE A 707 9.91 0.56 30.32
N PRO A 708 9.58 -0.06 29.17
CA PRO A 708 10.01 0.45 27.88
C PRO A 708 9.34 1.81 27.62
N ASP A 709 10.16 2.82 27.37
CA ASP A 709 9.73 4.21 27.19
C ASP A 709 10.64 4.97 26.19
N ASP A 710 10.57 6.31 26.18
CA ASP A 710 11.37 7.16 25.29
C ASP A 710 12.89 7.19 25.62
N ARG A 711 13.30 6.51 26.70
CA ARG A 711 14.68 6.48 27.24
C ARG A 711 15.16 5.06 27.57
N ASN A 712 14.26 4.10 27.73
CA ASN A 712 14.56 2.73 28.11
C ASN A 712 14.07 1.78 27.03
N VAL A 713 14.98 0.93 26.52
CA VAL A 713 14.65 -0.21 25.68
C VAL A 713 14.67 -1.46 26.54
N LEU A 714 13.63 -2.27 26.41
CA LEU A 714 13.55 -3.57 27.08
C LEU A 714 13.75 -4.68 26.04
N VAL A 715 14.66 -5.59 26.33
CA VAL A 715 14.90 -6.82 25.57
C VAL A 715 14.42 -7.99 26.42
N GLU A 716 13.47 -8.75 25.92
CA GLU A 716 12.86 -9.88 26.61
C GLU A 716 13.16 -11.17 25.83
N LEU A 717 13.80 -12.14 26.48
CA LEU A 717 14.00 -13.48 25.93
C LEU A 717 12.95 -14.42 26.53
N ILE A 718 11.99 -14.84 25.70
CA ILE A 718 10.86 -15.67 26.10
C ILE A 718 11.13 -17.12 25.71
N ARG A 719 11.10 -18.04 26.69
CA ARG A 719 11.31 -19.49 26.50
C ARG A 719 12.60 -19.84 25.74
N LYS A 720 13.63 -18.98 25.82
CA LYS A 720 14.89 -19.09 25.05
C LYS A 720 14.71 -19.19 23.53
N LYS A 721 13.55 -18.78 23.01
CA LYS A 721 13.16 -18.97 21.60
C LYS A 721 12.75 -17.67 20.92
N TYR A 722 12.05 -16.79 21.64
CA TYR A 722 11.57 -15.51 21.11
C TYR A 722 12.33 -14.38 21.76
N LEU A 723 12.98 -13.57 20.94
CA LEU A 723 13.64 -12.37 21.40
C LEU A 723 12.79 -11.15 21.03
N VAL A 724 12.24 -10.48 22.03
CA VAL A 724 11.35 -9.33 21.86
C VAL A 724 12.05 -8.06 22.29
N ILE A 725 12.11 -7.07 21.40
CA ILE A 725 12.76 -5.78 21.63
C ILE A 725 11.66 -4.72 21.67
N HIS A 726 11.44 -4.12 22.83
CA HIS A 726 10.48 -3.05 23.04
C HIS A 726 11.15 -1.69 22.80
N VAL A 727 10.80 -1.05 21.70
CA VAL A 727 11.37 0.22 21.25
C VAL A 727 10.33 1.06 20.48
N PRO A 728 10.12 2.34 20.83
CA PRO A 728 9.03 3.13 20.27
C PRO A 728 9.42 3.83 18.95
N LEU A 729 9.63 3.04 17.89
CA LEU A 729 10.06 3.57 16.58
C LEU A 729 8.91 3.76 15.59
N GLY A 730 7.67 3.42 15.97
CA GLY A 730 6.55 3.35 15.03
C GLY A 730 6.69 2.13 14.10
N SER A 731 5.68 1.91 13.25
CA SER A 731 5.61 0.68 12.45
C SER A 731 6.79 0.52 11.50
N ASN A 732 7.14 1.58 10.77
CA ASN A 732 8.20 1.55 9.76
C ASN A 732 9.61 1.63 10.38
N GLY A 733 9.76 2.27 11.54
CA GLY A 733 11.02 2.28 12.28
C GLY A 733 11.33 0.92 12.91
N CYS A 734 10.32 0.26 13.50
CA CYS A 734 10.47 -1.11 14.00
C CYS A 734 10.71 -2.12 12.88
N TYR A 735 10.04 -1.96 11.72
CA TYR A 735 10.33 -2.79 10.55
C TYR A 735 11.80 -2.65 10.10
N ALA A 736 12.29 -1.42 9.99
CA ALA A 736 13.68 -1.15 9.60
C ALA A 736 14.69 -1.74 10.59
N LEU A 737 14.45 -1.57 11.89
CA LEU A 737 15.29 -2.16 12.93
C LEU A 737 15.26 -3.69 12.88
N GLY A 738 14.07 -4.29 12.75
CA GLY A 738 13.91 -5.74 12.66
C GLY A 738 14.63 -6.34 11.46
N LEU A 739 14.55 -5.69 10.30
CA LEU A 739 15.26 -6.10 9.09
C LEU A 739 16.79 -6.05 9.26
N LEU A 740 17.30 -5.00 9.92
CA LEU A 740 18.73 -4.90 10.21
C LEU A 740 19.19 -5.94 11.21
N LEU A 741 18.48 -6.09 12.33
CA LEU A 741 18.83 -7.04 13.37
C LEU A 741 18.73 -8.48 12.89
N SER A 742 17.71 -8.81 12.08
CA SER A 742 17.62 -10.15 11.49
C SER A 742 18.83 -10.43 10.61
N LYS A 743 19.28 -9.48 9.78
CA LYS A 743 20.48 -9.64 8.94
C LYS A 743 21.74 -9.81 9.78
N LEU A 744 21.98 -8.93 10.75
CA LEU A 744 23.17 -8.96 11.60
C LEU A 744 23.25 -10.25 12.43
N ILE A 745 22.15 -10.68 13.04
CA ILE A 745 22.13 -11.92 13.83
C ILE A 745 22.24 -13.14 12.89
N SER A 746 21.66 -13.09 11.70
CA SER A 746 21.86 -14.13 10.69
C SER A 746 23.32 -14.30 10.29
N GLU A 747 24.04 -13.20 10.11
CA GLU A 747 25.48 -13.21 9.83
C GLU A 747 26.29 -13.72 11.04
N LEU A 748 25.94 -13.29 12.26
CA LEU A 748 26.62 -13.70 13.49
C LEU A 748 26.48 -15.20 13.79
N LEU A 749 25.29 -15.76 13.56
CA LEU A 749 24.96 -17.13 13.95
C LEU A 749 24.95 -18.11 12.76
N ASN A 750 25.23 -17.63 11.55
CA ASN A 750 25.14 -18.40 10.29
C ASN A 750 23.81 -19.18 10.17
N THR A 751 22.71 -18.52 10.55
CA THR A 751 21.36 -19.10 10.57
C THR A 751 20.35 -18.13 10.00
N THR A 752 19.20 -18.61 9.55
CA THR A 752 18.13 -17.70 9.10
C THR A 752 17.38 -17.19 10.31
N VAL A 753 17.35 -15.86 10.48
CA VAL A 753 16.56 -15.17 11.50
C VAL A 753 15.37 -14.53 10.81
N ALA A 754 14.18 -14.92 11.24
CA ALA A 754 12.96 -14.25 10.86
C ALA A 754 12.62 -13.16 11.88
N PHE A 755 11.96 -12.10 11.42
CA PHE A 755 11.46 -11.05 12.30
C PHE A 755 9.99 -10.72 12.06
N ARG A 756 9.36 -10.18 13.09
CA ARG A 756 8.04 -9.56 13.05
C ARG A 756 8.06 -8.27 13.85
N ASN A 757 7.10 -7.39 13.63
CA ASN A 757 7.03 -6.15 14.38
C ASN A 757 5.60 -5.60 14.50
N ASP A 758 5.41 -4.79 15.53
CA ASP A 758 4.32 -3.83 15.65
C ASP A 758 4.93 -2.40 15.75
N PRO A 759 4.16 -1.34 16.09
CA PRO A 759 4.71 0.00 16.26
C PRO A 759 5.72 0.20 17.40
N TYR A 760 5.77 -0.72 18.36
CA TYR A 760 6.50 -0.60 19.62
C TYR A 760 7.49 -1.73 19.85
N ARG A 761 7.49 -2.77 19.00
CA ARG A 761 8.19 -4.02 19.24
C ARG A 761 8.73 -4.66 17.97
N VAL A 762 9.85 -5.35 18.12
CA VAL A 762 10.42 -6.27 17.14
C VAL A 762 10.60 -7.64 17.79
N ILE A 763 10.05 -8.70 17.18
CA ILE A 763 10.28 -10.09 17.59
C ILE A 763 11.23 -10.74 16.61
N LEU A 764 12.28 -11.39 17.10
CA LEU A 764 13.22 -12.19 16.34
C LEU A 764 13.07 -13.67 16.71
N THR A 765 13.12 -14.53 15.70
CA THR A 765 13.06 -15.99 15.84
C THR A 765 14.06 -16.66 14.90
N ALA A 766 14.74 -17.70 15.36
CA ALA A 766 15.69 -18.46 14.56
C ALA A 766 15.43 -19.98 14.68
N GLY A 767 16.01 -20.76 13.77
CA GLY A 767 16.03 -22.23 13.89
C GLY A 767 16.92 -22.75 15.02
N THR A 768 17.72 -21.87 15.64
CA THR A 768 18.61 -22.14 16.77
C THR A 768 18.15 -21.36 18.01
N VAL A 769 18.62 -21.78 19.18
CA VAL A 769 18.37 -21.07 20.45
C VAL A 769 18.99 -19.67 20.36
N LEU A 770 18.19 -18.65 20.66
CA LEU A 770 18.65 -17.26 20.74
C LEU A 770 19.02 -16.92 22.17
N SER A 771 20.03 -16.06 22.35
CA SER A 771 20.43 -15.54 23.66
C SER A 771 20.40 -14.01 23.70
N VAL A 772 20.33 -13.47 24.92
CA VAL A 772 20.47 -12.02 25.15
C VAL A 772 21.83 -11.50 24.68
N LYS A 773 22.88 -12.34 24.67
CA LYS A 773 24.22 -11.94 24.22
C LYS A 773 24.24 -11.66 22.70
N ASP A 774 23.47 -12.41 21.92
CA ASP A 774 23.45 -12.27 20.46
C ASP A 774 22.89 -10.91 20.04
N ILE A 775 21.84 -10.45 20.74
CA ILE A 775 21.26 -9.14 20.49
C ILE A 775 22.12 -7.99 21.01
N ILE A 776 22.78 -8.14 22.16
CA ILE A 776 23.72 -7.12 22.63
C ILE A 776 24.84 -6.93 21.60
N LYS A 777 25.42 -8.03 21.09
CA LYS A 777 26.42 -7.98 20.01
C LYS A 777 25.87 -7.31 18.75
N ALA A 778 24.66 -7.66 18.32
CA ALA A 778 24.06 -7.04 17.14
C ALA A 778 23.79 -5.53 17.34
N LEU A 779 23.36 -5.10 18.53
CA LEU A 779 23.19 -3.69 18.89
C LEU A 779 24.53 -2.95 18.93
N ASP A 780 25.60 -3.59 19.39
CA ASP A 780 26.95 -3.02 19.35
C ASP A 780 27.46 -2.86 17.92
N MET A 781 27.28 -3.88 17.06
CA MET A 781 27.59 -3.76 15.62
C MET A 781 26.83 -2.61 14.95
N LEU A 782 25.58 -2.36 15.34
CA LEU A 782 24.79 -1.24 14.84
C LEU A 782 25.39 0.13 15.23
N LYS A 783 26.06 0.24 16.39
CA LYS A 783 26.75 1.48 16.78
C LYS A 783 27.88 1.80 15.82
N ASP A 784 28.61 0.81 15.34
CA ASP A 784 29.83 1.05 14.56
C ASP A 784 29.62 1.04 13.04
N CYS A 785 28.49 0.52 12.56
CA CYS A 785 28.23 0.38 11.13
C CYS A 785 27.73 1.68 10.44
N ASN A 786 27.91 1.75 9.11
CA ASN A 786 27.13 2.63 8.25
C ASN A 786 25.73 2.05 8.04
N TYR A 787 24.80 2.40 8.93
CA TYR A 787 23.45 1.86 8.92
C TYR A 787 22.67 2.17 7.63
N GLU A 788 23.01 3.24 6.90
CA GLU A 788 22.34 3.61 5.65
C GLU A 788 22.70 2.67 4.49
N ASP A 789 23.92 2.16 4.45
CA ASP A 789 24.33 1.16 3.47
C ASP A 789 23.84 -0.23 3.89
N LYS A 790 23.95 -0.55 5.19
CA LYS A 790 23.48 -1.84 5.73
C LYS A 790 21.98 -2.05 5.54
N ILE A 791 21.16 -1.01 5.71
CA ILE A 791 19.71 -1.14 5.45
C ILE A 791 19.44 -1.37 3.96
N LYS A 792 20.17 -0.72 3.04
CA LYS A 792 20.02 -0.96 1.60
C LYS A 792 20.43 -2.38 1.21
N GLU A 793 21.50 -2.91 1.80
CA GLU A 793 21.90 -4.32 1.64
C GLU A 793 20.80 -5.27 2.13
N ALA A 794 20.24 -5.02 3.31
CA ALA A 794 19.16 -5.83 3.87
C ALA A 794 17.88 -5.76 3.04
N ILE A 795 17.53 -4.57 2.53
CA ILE A 795 16.41 -4.40 1.61
C ILE A 795 16.64 -5.17 0.31
N ALA A 796 17.84 -5.09 -0.29
CA ALA A 796 18.13 -5.76 -1.57
C ALA A 796 17.95 -7.28 -1.53
N GLU A 797 18.13 -7.89 -0.36
CA GLU A 797 17.91 -9.32 -0.12
C GLU A 797 16.46 -9.66 0.24
N SER A 798 15.67 -8.67 0.63
CA SER A 798 14.27 -8.85 1.03
C SER A 798 13.36 -9.17 -0.16
N MET A 799 12.31 -9.95 0.10
CA MET A 799 11.29 -10.22 -0.91
C MET A 799 10.44 -8.99 -1.25
N ALA A 800 10.25 -8.07 -0.30
CA ALA A 800 9.57 -6.79 -0.53
C ALA A 800 10.26 -6.00 -1.66
N PHE A 801 11.59 -5.97 -1.66
CA PHE A 801 12.36 -5.37 -2.74
C PHE A 801 12.20 -6.10 -4.08
N ARG A 802 12.23 -7.44 -4.09
CA ARG A 802 12.00 -8.21 -5.34
C ARG A 802 10.64 -7.91 -5.96
N TRP A 803 9.60 -7.82 -5.13
CA TRP A 803 8.26 -7.44 -5.56
C TRP A 803 8.19 -6.02 -6.10
N ARG A 804 8.79 -5.04 -5.40
CA ARG A 804 8.87 -3.66 -5.91
C ARG A 804 9.64 -3.60 -7.23
N LEU A 805 10.77 -4.30 -7.32
CA LEU A 805 11.59 -4.35 -8.52
C LEU A 805 10.83 -4.92 -9.72
N PHE A 806 10.04 -5.98 -9.53
CA PHE A 806 9.18 -6.54 -10.57
C PHE A 806 8.21 -5.49 -11.13
N ASN A 807 7.50 -4.79 -10.25
CA ASN A 807 6.51 -3.79 -10.63
C ASN A 807 7.15 -2.56 -11.28
N VAL A 808 8.30 -2.12 -10.78
CA VAL A 808 9.06 -1.01 -11.37
C VAL A 808 9.61 -1.41 -12.75
N ALA A 809 10.13 -2.63 -12.89
CA ALA A 809 10.61 -3.14 -14.19
C ALA A 809 9.50 -3.21 -15.25
N LYS A 810 8.28 -3.62 -14.89
CA LYS A 810 7.11 -3.53 -15.78
C LYS A 810 6.82 -2.09 -16.19
N ARG A 811 6.80 -1.16 -15.22
CA ARG A 811 6.55 0.28 -15.46
C ARG A 811 7.63 0.95 -16.33
N PHE A 812 8.88 0.50 -16.27
CA PHE A 812 9.96 0.93 -17.18
C PHE A 812 9.91 0.28 -18.57
N GLY A 813 9.10 -0.77 -18.76
CA GLY A 813 8.98 -1.49 -20.03
C GLY A 813 10.03 -2.60 -20.22
N LEU A 814 10.83 -2.88 -19.19
CA LEU A 814 11.81 -3.97 -19.17
C LEU A 814 11.12 -5.35 -19.14
N LEU A 815 9.96 -5.44 -18.49
CA LEU A 815 9.13 -6.64 -18.44
C LEU A 815 7.77 -6.38 -19.11
N ARG A 816 7.18 -7.43 -19.70
CA ARG A 816 5.83 -7.35 -20.26
C ARG A 816 4.80 -7.44 -19.14
N SER A 817 3.58 -6.96 -19.38
CA SER A 817 2.50 -6.97 -18.40
C SER A 817 2.11 -8.40 -17.94
N ASP A 818 2.18 -9.36 -18.85
CA ASP A 818 1.89 -10.79 -18.64
C ASP A 818 3.08 -11.59 -18.07
N THR A 819 4.23 -10.95 -17.86
CA THR A 819 5.42 -11.64 -17.32
C THR A 819 5.15 -12.10 -15.89
N ASP A 820 5.59 -13.32 -15.59
CA ASP A 820 5.48 -13.96 -14.28
C ASP A 820 6.53 -13.42 -13.28
N PHE A 821 6.19 -13.45 -11.99
CA PHE A 821 7.05 -12.95 -10.92
C PHE A 821 8.37 -13.74 -10.79
N SER A 822 8.39 -15.02 -11.17
CA SER A 822 9.57 -15.90 -11.12
C SER A 822 10.79 -15.36 -11.88
N VAL A 823 10.60 -14.43 -12.83
CA VAL A 823 11.69 -13.79 -13.59
C VAL A 823 12.63 -12.99 -12.68
N VAL A 824 12.16 -12.48 -11.54
CA VAL A 824 12.98 -11.68 -10.60
C VAL A 824 13.85 -12.59 -9.71
N SER A 825 14.79 -13.26 -10.37
CA SER A 825 15.84 -14.08 -9.75
C SER A 825 17.00 -13.23 -9.22
N LYS A 826 17.91 -13.83 -8.44
CA LYS A 826 19.16 -13.16 -8.01
C LYS A 826 19.97 -12.60 -9.18
N ARG A 827 20.06 -13.36 -10.28
CA ARG A 827 20.74 -12.95 -11.51
C ARG A 827 20.09 -11.74 -12.17
N PHE A 828 18.76 -11.66 -12.15
CA PHE A 828 18.04 -10.48 -12.65
C PHE A 828 18.35 -9.24 -11.82
N ILE A 829 18.35 -9.38 -10.48
CA ILE A 829 18.69 -8.28 -9.55
C ILE A 829 20.11 -7.76 -9.81
N GLU A 830 21.07 -8.66 -10.01
CA GLU A 830 22.46 -8.31 -10.35
C GLU A 830 22.56 -7.59 -11.70
N MET A 831 21.82 -8.06 -12.71
CA MET A 831 21.79 -7.45 -14.05
C MET A 831 21.31 -6.01 -14.03
N VAL A 832 20.31 -5.70 -13.21
CA VAL A 832 19.72 -4.34 -13.13
C VAL A 832 20.36 -3.47 -12.06
N ARG A 833 21.34 -3.97 -11.30
CA ARG A 833 22.02 -3.21 -10.24
C ARG A 833 22.65 -1.93 -10.80
N GLY A 834 22.40 -0.81 -10.13
CA GLY A 834 22.88 0.52 -10.55
C GLY A 834 22.11 1.14 -11.71
N SER A 835 21.06 0.49 -12.21
CA SER A 835 20.12 1.10 -13.17
C SER A 835 19.07 1.97 -12.47
N PRO A 836 18.42 2.91 -13.18
CA PRO A 836 17.25 3.64 -12.67
C PRO A 836 16.11 2.73 -12.18
N VAL A 837 15.98 1.52 -12.76
CA VAL A 837 14.97 0.52 -12.37
C VAL A 837 15.24 0.02 -10.95
N TYR A 838 16.50 -0.31 -10.64
CA TYR A 838 16.92 -0.74 -9.32
C TYR A 838 16.85 0.39 -8.28
N GLU A 839 17.34 1.57 -8.65
CA GLU A 839 17.31 2.76 -7.78
C GLU A 839 15.87 3.14 -7.41
N GLU A 840 14.95 3.15 -8.38
CA GLU A 840 13.53 3.43 -8.10
C GLU A 840 12.90 2.37 -7.20
N ALA A 841 13.13 1.08 -7.45
CA ALA A 841 12.62 0.02 -6.59
C ALA A 841 13.13 0.13 -5.15
N MET A 842 14.40 0.51 -4.97
CA MET A 842 15.01 0.75 -3.66
C MET A 842 14.36 1.97 -2.98
N ASN A 843 14.18 3.06 -3.72
CA ASN A 843 13.54 4.27 -3.23
C ASN A 843 12.08 4.04 -2.82
N GLU A 844 11.34 3.18 -3.55
CA GLU A 844 9.98 2.78 -3.15
C GLU A 844 9.96 2.05 -1.81
N VAL A 845 10.84 1.06 -1.59
CA VAL A 845 10.88 0.33 -0.32
C VAL A 845 11.32 1.24 0.82
N LEU A 846 12.35 2.06 0.60
CA LEU A 846 12.85 3.01 1.61
C LEU A 846 11.77 4.00 2.03
N ARG A 847 10.95 4.48 1.09
CA ARG A 847 9.87 5.42 1.40
C ARG A 847 8.69 4.76 2.10
N ASP A 848 8.24 3.60 1.61
CA ASP A 848 6.95 3.04 2.01
C ASP A 848 7.06 2.17 3.28
N LYS A 849 8.23 1.56 3.52
CA LYS A 849 8.42 0.56 4.59
C LYS A 849 9.46 0.96 5.64
N VAL A 850 10.32 1.95 5.38
CA VAL A 850 11.44 2.29 6.26
C VAL A 850 11.33 3.73 6.74
N ASP A 851 11.42 3.93 8.06
CA ASP A 851 11.58 5.27 8.63
C ASP A 851 13.04 5.49 9.04
N LEU A 852 13.81 6.11 8.13
CA LEU A 852 15.22 6.42 8.36
C LEU A 852 15.40 7.48 9.48
N GLU A 853 14.44 8.38 9.70
CA GLU A 853 14.52 9.36 10.78
C GLU A 853 14.42 8.66 12.14
N ALA A 854 13.48 7.72 12.28
CA ALA A 854 13.31 6.91 13.48
C ALA A 854 14.55 6.03 13.76
N LEU A 855 15.07 5.37 12.73
CA LEU A 855 16.26 4.53 12.86
C LEU A 855 17.50 5.34 13.24
N LYS A 856 17.71 6.49 12.59
CA LYS A 856 18.80 7.43 12.90
C LYS A 856 18.69 7.95 14.34
N TRP A 857 17.47 8.26 14.79
CA TRP A 857 17.22 8.66 16.17
C TRP A 857 17.65 7.58 17.16
N PHE A 858 17.28 6.32 16.90
CA PHE A 858 17.61 5.19 17.77
C PHE A 858 19.12 4.95 17.85
N ILE A 859 19.78 4.80 16.70
CA ILE A 859 21.21 4.48 16.63
C ILE A 859 22.06 5.59 17.25
N ASN A 860 21.74 6.87 16.99
CA ASN A 860 22.48 7.98 17.57
C ASN A 860 22.35 8.04 19.11
N ARG A 861 21.18 7.68 19.64
CA ARG A 861 20.97 7.65 21.08
C ARG A 861 21.61 6.45 21.75
N LEU A 862 21.67 5.32 21.04
CA LEU A 862 22.41 4.13 21.44
C LEU A 862 23.93 4.43 21.48
N ARG A 863 24.48 5.10 20.47
CA ARG A 863 25.89 5.56 20.43
C ARG A 863 26.23 6.50 21.59
N LYS A 864 25.34 7.44 21.90
CA LYS A 864 25.53 8.42 22.99
C LYS A 864 25.26 7.87 24.39
N GLY A 865 24.79 6.62 24.54
CA GLY A 865 24.39 6.05 25.83
C GLY A 865 23.17 6.73 26.47
N THR A 866 22.40 7.51 25.71
CA THR A 866 21.19 8.21 26.21
C THR A 866 19.97 7.30 26.29
N ILE A 867 19.96 6.19 25.55
CA ILE A 867 19.01 5.09 25.71
C ILE A 867 19.67 4.01 26.56
N LYS A 868 18.98 3.56 27.60
CA LYS A 868 19.39 2.42 28.42
C LYS A 868 18.75 1.15 27.90
N VAL A 869 19.54 0.10 27.69
CA VAL A 869 19.05 -1.22 27.28
C VAL A 869 18.99 -2.11 28.53
N HIS A 870 17.79 -2.60 28.83
CA HIS A 870 17.52 -3.55 29.90
C HIS A 870 17.22 -4.91 29.29
N THR A 871 17.65 -5.98 29.94
CA THR A 871 17.48 -7.35 29.44
C THR A 871 16.85 -8.22 30.50
N ILE A 872 15.85 -9.01 30.13
CA ILE A 872 15.21 -9.99 31.02
C ILE A 872 15.03 -11.32 30.28
N GLU A 873 15.09 -12.42 31.02
CA GLU A 873 14.73 -13.76 30.54
C GLU A 873 13.48 -14.23 31.30
N VAL A 874 12.47 -14.68 30.56
CA VAL A 874 11.17 -15.08 31.11
C VAL A 874 10.64 -16.34 30.43
N ASN A 875 9.86 -17.14 31.15
CA ASN A 875 9.20 -18.32 30.59
C ASN A 875 7.85 -18.00 29.95
N GLU A 876 7.23 -16.89 30.33
CA GLU A 876 5.96 -16.40 29.81
C GLU A 876 6.11 -14.92 29.42
N PRO A 877 5.37 -14.46 28.40
CA PRO A 877 5.43 -13.07 27.98
C PRO A 877 5.06 -12.11 29.12
N THR A 878 5.82 -11.03 29.24
CA THR A 878 5.41 -9.89 30.07
C THR A 878 4.15 -9.22 29.51
N PRO A 879 3.42 -8.42 30.31
CA PRO A 879 2.27 -7.65 29.81
C PRO A 879 2.62 -6.72 28.65
N PHE A 880 3.90 -6.37 28.47
CA PHE A 880 4.36 -5.66 27.30
C PHE A 880 4.49 -6.58 26.09
N SER A 881 5.00 -7.81 26.19
CA SER A 881 5.12 -8.71 25.03
C SER A 881 3.81 -9.40 24.67
N GLU A 882 2.90 -9.51 25.64
CA GLU A 882 1.64 -10.23 25.53
C GLU A 882 0.74 -9.77 24.37
N PRO A 883 0.51 -8.47 24.08
CA PRO A 883 -0.36 -8.07 22.96
C PRO A 883 0.13 -8.60 21.61
N LEU A 884 1.44 -8.52 21.38
CA LEU A 884 2.04 -8.99 20.14
C LEU A 884 1.98 -10.52 20.04
N ILE A 885 2.17 -11.22 21.15
CA ILE A 885 2.03 -12.68 21.21
C ILE A 885 0.55 -13.10 21.13
N LYS A 886 -0.40 -12.44 21.78
CA LYS A 886 -1.83 -12.79 21.66
C LYS A 886 -2.35 -12.61 20.24
N MET A 887 -2.00 -11.49 19.59
CA MET A 887 -2.35 -11.22 18.20
C MET A 887 -1.84 -12.29 17.22
N TYR A 888 -0.74 -12.97 17.56
CA TYR A 888 -0.14 -14.01 16.70
C TYR A 888 -0.43 -15.45 17.16
N PHE A 889 -0.77 -15.68 18.43
CA PHE A 889 -0.77 -17.02 19.04
C PHE A 889 -2.10 -17.45 19.69
N TYR A 890 -2.97 -16.54 20.17
CA TYR A 890 -4.11 -16.93 21.06
C TYR A 890 -5.51 -16.83 20.44
N ASP A 891 -5.77 -15.94 19.48
CA ASP A 891 -7.13 -15.74 18.93
C ASP A 891 -7.60 -16.82 17.92
N PHE A 892 -6.75 -17.80 17.60
CA PHE A 892 -7.00 -18.74 16.48
C PHE A 892 -6.75 -20.22 16.81
N ILE A 893 -6.94 -20.63 18.07
CA ILE A 893 -6.84 -22.05 18.44
C ILE A 893 -7.97 -22.83 17.72
N SER A 894 -7.63 -23.41 16.57
CA SER A 894 -8.44 -24.43 15.91
C SER A 894 -8.24 -25.75 16.64
N ALA A 895 -9.33 -26.39 17.06
CA ALA A 895 -9.29 -27.76 17.54
C ALA A 895 -8.67 -28.67 16.46
N LYS A 896 -7.63 -29.42 16.82
CA LYS A 896 -6.97 -30.39 15.96
C LYS A 896 -8.01 -31.35 15.39
N ARG A 897 -8.00 -31.58 14.06
CA ARG A 897 -8.70 -32.73 13.49
C ARG A 897 -8.00 -33.99 13.98
N PRO A 898 -8.71 -34.92 14.66
CA PRO A 898 -8.14 -36.20 15.05
C PRO A 898 -7.50 -36.89 13.84
N LEU A 899 -6.42 -37.64 14.06
CA LEU A 899 -5.69 -38.35 12.99
C LEU A 899 -6.65 -39.25 12.16
N SER A 900 -7.65 -39.83 12.83
CA SER A 900 -8.73 -40.60 12.21
C SER A 900 -9.56 -39.79 11.21
N VAL A 901 -9.82 -38.51 11.46
CA VAL A 901 -10.53 -37.61 10.53
C VAL A 901 -9.68 -37.34 9.29
N ILE A 902 -8.37 -37.12 9.45
CA ILE A 902 -7.44 -36.92 8.33
C ILE A 902 -7.37 -38.18 7.46
N ILE A 903 -7.22 -39.35 8.09
CA ILE A 903 -7.20 -40.64 7.41
C ILE A 903 -8.52 -40.88 6.68
N ASN A 904 -9.66 -40.56 7.29
CA ASN A 904 -10.98 -40.70 6.67
C ASN A 904 -11.16 -39.77 5.46
N LEU A 905 -10.71 -38.51 5.53
CA LEU A 905 -10.76 -37.59 4.38
C LEU A 905 -9.90 -38.09 3.22
N LEU A 906 -8.68 -38.58 3.52
CA LEU A 906 -7.80 -39.16 2.53
C LEU A 906 -8.39 -40.42 1.90
N ARG A 907 -8.95 -41.31 2.73
CA ARG A 907 -9.64 -42.53 2.31
C ARG A 907 -10.83 -42.23 1.41
N GLU A 908 -11.68 -41.27 1.80
CA GLU A 908 -12.81 -40.83 0.98
C GLU A 908 -12.34 -40.29 -0.37
N ARG A 909 -11.29 -39.44 -0.37
CA ARG A 909 -10.73 -38.87 -1.59
C ARG A 909 -10.21 -39.96 -2.54
N ILE A 910 -9.36 -40.86 -2.05
CA ILE A 910 -8.79 -41.95 -2.86
C ILE A 910 -9.90 -42.88 -3.36
N SER A 911 -10.88 -43.19 -2.51
CA SER A 911 -12.01 -44.06 -2.91
C SER A 911 -12.85 -43.42 -4.02
N ARG A 912 -13.02 -42.10 -4.03
CA ARG A 912 -13.77 -41.38 -5.08
C ARG A 912 -12.96 -41.14 -6.36
N THR A 913 -11.68 -41.50 -6.40
CA THR A 913 -10.83 -41.35 -7.59
C THR A 913 -11.26 -42.33 -8.69
N ASN A 914 -11.28 -41.84 -9.92
CA ASN A 914 -11.47 -42.67 -11.11
C ASN A 914 -10.11 -43.13 -11.64
N VAL A 915 -10.02 -44.42 -11.97
CA VAL A 915 -8.82 -45.03 -12.55
C VAL A 915 -9.17 -45.83 -13.79
N LEU A 916 -8.25 -45.86 -14.75
CA LEU A 916 -8.38 -46.72 -15.92
C LEU A 916 -7.80 -48.10 -15.57
N LEU A 917 -8.65 -49.12 -15.63
CA LEU A 917 -8.22 -50.50 -15.54
C LEU A 917 -8.01 -51.07 -16.95
N VAL A 918 -6.90 -51.76 -17.17
CA VAL A 918 -6.59 -52.40 -18.46
C VAL A 918 -6.14 -53.84 -18.25
N CYS A 919 -6.76 -54.79 -18.94
CA CYS A 919 -6.32 -56.19 -18.90
C CYS A 919 -5.09 -56.41 -19.80
N LEU A 920 -3.99 -56.88 -19.22
CA LEU A 920 -2.75 -57.17 -19.95
C LEU A 920 -2.68 -58.61 -20.50
N THR A 921 -3.67 -59.45 -20.22
CA THR A 921 -3.74 -60.83 -20.75
C THR A 921 -4.46 -60.88 -22.08
N CYS A 922 -5.72 -60.44 -22.14
CA CYS A 922 -6.49 -60.48 -23.38
C CYS A 922 -6.33 -59.21 -24.23
N LEU A 923 -5.88 -58.10 -23.64
CA LEU A 923 -5.76 -56.78 -24.27
C LEU A 923 -7.07 -56.24 -24.88
N LYS A 924 -8.21 -56.88 -24.57
CA LYS A 924 -9.54 -56.57 -25.14
C LYS A 924 -10.43 -55.74 -24.22
N TRP A 925 -10.08 -55.64 -22.93
CA TRP A 925 -10.88 -54.93 -21.94
C TRP A 925 -10.11 -53.79 -21.30
N SER A 926 -10.72 -52.61 -21.30
CA SER A 926 -10.33 -51.44 -20.53
C SER A 926 -11.58 -50.73 -20.01
N SER A 927 -11.57 -50.25 -18.76
CA SER A 927 -12.73 -49.56 -18.18
C SER A 927 -12.28 -48.53 -17.15
N VAL A 928 -12.86 -47.33 -17.22
CA VAL A 928 -12.72 -46.33 -16.15
C VAL A 928 -13.67 -46.69 -15.03
N ARG A 929 -13.15 -46.88 -13.82
CA ARG A 929 -13.91 -47.25 -12.63
C ARG A 929 -13.56 -46.35 -11.46
N THR A 930 -14.56 -46.05 -10.63
CA THR A 930 -14.33 -45.42 -9.33
C THR A 930 -13.83 -46.46 -8.34
N ILE A 931 -12.75 -46.15 -7.62
CA ILE A 931 -12.11 -47.10 -6.69
C ILE A 931 -13.09 -47.60 -5.61
N LYS A 932 -14.02 -46.77 -5.15
CA LYS A 932 -15.03 -47.13 -4.15
C LYS A 932 -15.83 -48.37 -4.58
N THR A 933 -16.19 -48.45 -5.86
CA THR A 933 -17.00 -49.53 -6.45
C THR A 933 -16.18 -50.73 -6.94
N LEU A 934 -14.86 -50.70 -6.80
CA LEU A 934 -14.00 -51.80 -7.24
C LEU A 934 -14.13 -53.01 -6.29
N PRO A 935 -14.20 -54.25 -6.82
CA PRO A 935 -14.06 -55.45 -6.00
C PRO A 935 -12.64 -55.54 -5.41
N GLU A 936 -12.49 -56.21 -4.26
CA GLU A 936 -11.19 -56.39 -3.57
C GLU A 936 -10.12 -57.02 -4.45
N ARG A 937 -10.53 -57.91 -5.36
CA ARG A 937 -9.66 -58.52 -6.36
C ARG A 937 -10.27 -58.30 -7.76
N PRO A 938 -9.90 -57.24 -8.47
CA PRO A 938 -10.43 -56.98 -9.81
C PRO A 938 -10.03 -58.09 -10.78
N THR A 939 -10.99 -58.51 -11.61
CA THR A 939 -10.83 -59.51 -12.68
C THR A 939 -11.34 -58.93 -14.00
N CYS A 940 -10.79 -59.44 -15.10
CA CYS A 940 -11.20 -59.02 -16.43
C CYS A 940 -12.53 -59.70 -16.76
N PRO A 941 -13.60 -58.96 -17.08
CA PRO A 941 -14.89 -59.55 -17.41
C PRO A 941 -14.86 -60.32 -18.75
N ASN A 942 -13.85 -60.10 -19.58
CA ASN A 942 -13.72 -60.77 -20.88
C ASN A 942 -12.93 -62.09 -20.83
N CYS A 943 -12.01 -62.28 -19.87
CA CYS A 943 -11.17 -63.48 -19.83
C CYS A 943 -10.86 -64.02 -18.42
N GLY A 944 -11.46 -63.45 -17.37
CA GLY A 944 -11.23 -63.87 -15.98
C GLY A 944 -9.86 -63.51 -15.40
N SER A 945 -8.91 -63.01 -16.20
CA SER A 945 -7.56 -62.70 -15.73
C SER A 945 -7.52 -61.60 -14.67
N ARG A 946 -6.69 -61.80 -13.65
CA ARG A 946 -6.36 -60.81 -12.60
C ARG A 946 -5.18 -59.90 -12.97
N PHE A 947 -4.52 -60.13 -14.11
CA PHE A 947 -3.38 -59.34 -14.55
C PHE A 947 -3.86 -58.02 -15.18
N ILE A 948 -4.28 -57.09 -14.33
CA ILE A 948 -4.90 -55.81 -14.67
C ILE A 948 -4.03 -54.66 -14.20
N ALA A 949 -3.66 -53.75 -15.11
CA ALA A 949 -2.97 -52.53 -14.76
C ALA A 949 -3.95 -51.43 -14.32
N SER A 950 -3.61 -50.70 -13.25
CA SER A 950 -4.26 -49.44 -12.85
C SER A 950 -3.44 -48.25 -13.37
N VAL A 951 -4.02 -47.48 -14.28
CA VAL A 951 -3.40 -46.33 -14.92
C VAL A 951 -4.17 -45.06 -14.56
N SER A 952 -3.43 -43.97 -14.31
CA SER A 952 -4.01 -42.64 -14.09
C SER A 952 -4.75 -42.19 -15.35
N THR A 953 -5.88 -41.50 -15.21
CA THR A 953 -6.64 -40.96 -16.35
C THR A 953 -5.84 -39.92 -17.15
N PHE A 954 -4.81 -39.31 -16.56
CA PHE A 954 -3.90 -38.39 -17.27
C PHE A 954 -3.00 -39.12 -18.28
N ASP A 955 -2.65 -40.38 -18.01
CA ASP A 955 -1.77 -41.21 -18.86
C ASP A 955 -2.57 -42.14 -19.79
N GLU A 956 -3.90 -41.99 -19.82
CA GLU A 956 -4.83 -42.87 -20.54
C GLU A 956 -4.53 -42.97 -22.03
N LYS A 957 -4.25 -41.83 -22.69
CA LYS A 957 -3.99 -41.80 -24.13
C LYS A 957 -2.73 -42.59 -24.51
N GLU A 958 -1.64 -42.42 -23.76
CA GLU A 958 -0.38 -43.12 -24.02
C GLU A 958 -0.51 -44.62 -23.70
N ALA A 959 -1.12 -44.98 -22.57
CA ALA A 959 -1.32 -46.37 -22.20
C ALA A 959 -2.21 -47.11 -23.20
N MET A 960 -3.33 -46.52 -23.64
CA MET A 960 -4.21 -47.15 -24.63
C MET A 960 -3.58 -47.25 -26.02
N SER A 961 -2.69 -46.32 -26.39
CA SER A 961 -1.91 -46.42 -27.62
C SER A 961 -1.03 -47.67 -27.64
N ILE A 962 -0.26 -47.89 -26.55
CA ILE A 962 0.61 -49.07 -26.40
C ILE A 962 -0.21 -50.37 -26.48
N ILE A 963 -1.36 -50.42 -25.81
CA ILE A 963 -2.22 -51.62 -25.77
C ILE A 963 -2.80 -51.93 -27.15
N ARG A 964 -3.18 -50.92 -27.94
CA ARG A 964 -3.63 -51.12 -29.33
C ARG A 964 -2.51 -51.67 -30.22
N LYS A 965 -1.30 -51.14 -30.11
CA LYS A 965 -0.12 -51.63 -30.86
C LYS A 965 0.20 -53.09 -30.53
N LEU A 966 0.18 -53.45 -29.25
CA LEU A 966 0.34 -54.84 -28.80
C LEU A 966 -0.75 -55.76 -29.37
N ARG A 967 -2.01 -55.30 -29.42
CA ARG A 967 -3.11 -56.07 -30.02
C ARG A 967 -2.91 -56.32 -31.52
N ARG A 968 -2.30 -55.37 -32.23
CA ARG A 968 -2.00 -55.43 -33.67
C ARG A 968 -0.64 -56.06 -34.00
N ARG A 969 0.13 -56.48 -32.98
CA ARG A 969 1.51 -56.99 -33.12
C ARG A 969 2.46 -56.00 -33.80
N GLU A 970 2.23 -54.71 -33.60
CA GLU A 970 3.10 -53.64 -34.11
C GLU A 970 4.34 -53.46 -33.21
N GLY A 971 5.46 -53.02 -33.80
CA GLY A 971 6.69 -52.73 -33.06
C GLY A 971 6.54 -51.52 -32.13
N LEU A 972 7.14 -51.61 -30.93
CA LEU A 972 7.18 -50.52 -29.95
C LEU A 972 8.52 -49.78 -29.99
N THR A 973 8.46 -48.46 -29.89
CA THR A 973 9.66 -47.59 -29.73
C THR A 973 10.34 -47.83 -28.37
N ARG A 974 11.59 -47.38 -28.22
CA ARG A 974 12.35 -47.51 -26.95
C ARG A 974 11.61 -46.89 -25.75
N ARG A 975 10.98 -45.72 -25.94
CA ARG A 975 10.18 -45.04 -24.90
C ARG A 975 8.90 -45.83 -24.55
N GLU A 976 8.21 -46.37 -25.56
CA GLU A 976 7.01 -47.19 -25.35
C GLU A 976 7.30 -48.54 -24.66
N LYS A 977 8.47 -49.15 -24.91
CA LYS A 977 8.92 -50.35 -24.19
C LYS A 977 9.12 -50.09 -22.69
N GLU A 978 9.68 -48.94 -22.32
CA GLU A 978 9.86 -48.54 -20.92
C GLU A 978 8.52 -48.26 -20.23
N LEU A 979 7.60 -47.57 -20.91
CA LEU A 979 6.23 -47.34 -20.44
C LEU A 979 5.45 -48.66 -20.28
N LEU A 980 5.57 -49.60 -21.22
CA LEU A 980 4.97 -50.93 -21.11
C LEU A 980 5.47 -51.67 -19.87
N LYS A 981 6.78 -51.59 -19.58
CA LYS A 981 7.36 -52.19 -18.37
C LYS A 981 6.74 -51.61 -17.10
N GLN A 982 6.54 -50.30 -17.04
CA GLN A 982 5.85 -49.66 -15.91
C GLN A 982 4.38 -50.10 -15.79
N ILE A 983 3.66 -50.23 -16.91
CA ILE A 983 2.27 -50.72 -16.94
C ILE A 983 2.20 -52.18 -16.44
N GLN A 984 3.15 -53.03 -16.83
CA GLN A 984 3.26 -54.40 -16.33
C GLN A 984 3.58 -54.46 -14.83
N GLU A 985 4.46 -53.59 -14.33
CA GLU A 985 4.74 -53.48 -12.89
C GLU A 985 3.49 -53.05 -12.10
N ARG A 986 2.70 -52.11 -12.62
CA ARG A 986 1.40 -51.73 -12.04
C ARG A 986 0.45 -52.93 -11.99
N ALA A 987 0.40 -53.74 -13.04
CA ALA A 987 -0.44 -54.94 -13.07
C ALA A 987 0.01 -56.00 -12.05
N ARG A 988 1.32 -56.15 -11.81
CA ARG A 988 1.83 -57.04 -10.75
C ARG A 988 1.41 -56.58 -9.36
N ILE A 989 1.41 -55.27 -9.10
CA ILE A 989 0.96 -54.70 -7.82
C ILE A 989 -0.52 -54.98 -7.60
N VAL A 990 -1.36 -54.77 -8.61
CA VAL A 990 -2.80 -55.08 -8.54
C VAL A 990 -3.05 -56.57 -8.37
N LEU A 991 -2.25 -57.43 -9.03
CA LEU A 991 -2.34 -58.88 -8.88
C LEU A 991 -2.04 -59.33 -7.44
N LEU A 992 -1.02 -58.75 -6.80
CA LEU A 992 -0.58 -59.10 -5.46
C LEU A 992 -1.47 -58.51 -4.36
N TYR A 993 -1.83 -57.22 -4.49
CA TYR A 993 -2.47 -56.44 -3.43
C TYR A 993 -3.92 -56.02 -3.75
N GLY A 994 -4.46 -56.44 -4.90
CA GLY A 994 -5.84 -56.19 -5.28
C GLY A 994 -6.20 -54.70 -5.29
N LYS A 995 -7.37 -54.38 -4.72
CA LYS A 995 -7.90 -53.02 -4.57
C LYS A 995 -6.96 -52.11 -3.77
N LYS A 996 -6.27 -52.62 -2.74
CA LYS A 996 -5.24 -51.85 -2.01
C LYS A 996 -4.09 -51.43 -2.92
N GLY A 997 -3.69 -52.30 -3.86
CA GLY A 997 -2.74 -51.97 -4.91
C GLY A 997 -3.21 -50.84 -5.83
N VAL A 998 -4.48 -50.86 -6.22
CA VAL A 998 -5.12 -49.81 -7.02
C VAL A 998 -5.19 -48.48 -6.26
N MET A 999 -5.55 -48.52 -4.98
CA MET A 999 -5.63 -47.34 -4.09
C MET A 999 -4.28 -46.65 -3.93
N THR A 1000 -3.21 -47.41 -3.69
CA THR A 1000 -1.85 -46.87 -3.56
C THR A 1000 -1.33 -46.26 -4.86
N LEU A 1001 -1.61 -46.91 -6.01
CA LEU A 1001 -1.21 -46.42 -7.33
C LEU A 1001 -2.02 -45.20 -7.81
N ALA A 1002 -3.17 -44.92 -7.18
CA ALA A 1002 -3.99 -43.76 -7.48
C ALA A 1002 -3.51 -42.48 -6.76
N ALA A 1003 -2.61 -42.61 -5.79
CA ALA A 1003 -2.00 -41.48 -5.11
C ALA A 1003 -1.00 -40.72 -6.02
N ARG A 1004 -0.93 -39.40 -5.88
CA ARG A 1004 -0.09 -38.56 -6.75
C ARG A 1004 1.40 -38.78 -6.47
N GLY A 1005 2.18 -38.97 -7.54
CA GLY A 1005 3.62 -39.19 -7.44
C GLY A 1005 4.02 -40.60 -6.99
N VAL A 1006 3.05 -41.50 -6.81
CA VAL A 1006 3.32 -42.87 -6.38
C VAL A 1006 3.44 -43.77 -7.61
N GLY A 1007 4.68 -43.95 -8.07
CA GLY A 1007 5.02 -44.93 -9.10
C GLY A 1007 5.04 -46.38 -8.58
N PRO A 1008 5.23 -47.39 -9.47
CA PRO A 1008 5.17 -48.80 -9.09
C PRO A 1008 6.16 -49.19 -7.99
N LYS A 1009 7.40 -48.70 -8.05
CA LYS A 1009 8.43 -48.96 -7.03
C LYS A 1009 8.03 -48.42 -5.65
N THR A 1010 7.56 -47.17 -5.60
CA THR A 1010 7.11 -46.52 -4.36
C THR A 1010 5.86 -47.20 -3.79
N ALA A 1011 4.90 -47.54 -4.65
CA ALA A 1011 3.70 -48.28 -4.26
C ALA A 1011 4.03 -49.63 -3.63
N MET A 1012 4.95 -50.39 -4.22
CA MET A 1012 5.35 -51.69 -3.70
C MET A 1012 6.06 -51.59 -2.34
N LYS A 1013 6.88 -50.54 -2.13
CA LYS A 1013 7.48 -50.25 -0.81
C LYS A 1013 6.40 -49.94 0.24
N ILE A 1014 5.47 -49.04 -0.09
CA ILE A 1014 4.36 -48.65 0.81
C ILE A 1014 3.53 -49.86 1.22
N LEU A 1015 3.12 -50.68 0.25
CA LEU A 1015 2.25 -51.84 0.46
C LEU A 1015 2.92 -52.95 1.28
N ARG A 1016 4.24 -53.14 1.14
CA ARG A 1016 5.00 -54.14 1.91
C ARG A 1016 5.20 -53.73 3.37
N GLU A 1017 5.36 -52.44 3.63
CA GLU A 1017 5.64 -51.93 4.97
C GLU A 1017 4.39 -51.58 5.78
N ALA A 1018 3.22 -51.47 5.14
CA ALA A 1018 1.97 -51.11 5.80
C ALA A 1018 1.46 -52.25 6.67
N LYS A 1019 1.21 -51.98 7.96
CA LYS A 1019 0.71 -52.98 8.93
C LYS A 1019 -0.80 -53.18 8.85
N ASP A 1020 -1.53 -52.10 8.64
CA ASP A 1020 -2.98 -52.07 8.52
C ASP A 1020 -3.41 -51.00 7.50
N GLU A 1021 -4.72 -50.79 7.36
CA GLU A 1021 -5.26 -49.85 6.36
C GLU A 1021 -5.09 -48.37 6.74
N ASP A 1022 -5.03 -48.04 8.03
CA ASP A 1022 -4.77 -46.69 8.52
C ASP A 1022 -3.28 -46.32 8.32
N ASP A 1023 -2.37 -47.26 8.60
CA ASP A 1023 -0.94 -47.15 8.33
C ASP A 1023 -0.66 -47.07 6.81
N LEU A 1024 -1.41 -47.82 6.00
CA LEU A 1024 -1.36 -47.69 4.54
C LEU A 1024 -1.73 -46.27 4.09
N MET A 1025 -2.81 -45.70 4.61
CA MET A 1025 -3.23 -44.33 4.30
C MET A 1025 -2.19 -43.30 4.73
N MET A 1026 -1.59 -43.45 5.91
CA MET A 1026 -0.53 -42.57 6.40
C MET A 1026 0.73 -42.64 5.53
N LYS A 1027 1.16 -43.83 5.10
CA LYS A 1027 2.30 -44.01 4.20
C LYS A 1027 2.03 -43.42 2.81
N ILE A 1028 0.80 -43.54 2.30
CA ILE A 1028 0.37 -42.88 1.07
C ILE A 1028 0.45 -41.36 1.20
N LEU A 1029 -0.07 -40.78 2.28
CA LEU A 1029 -0.03 -39.34 2.53
C LEU A 1029 1.41 -38.81 2.55
N ASN A 1030 2.32 -39.53 3.22
CA ASN A 1030 3.73 -39.15 3.29
C ASN A 1030 4.43 -39.21 1.93
N ALA A 1031 4.08 -40.17 1.07
CA ALA A 1031 4.60 -40.24 -0.29
C ALA A 1031 4.10 -39.07 -1.16
N GLU A 1032 2.82 -38.68 -1.05
CA GLU A 1032 2.30 -37.49 -1.75
C GLU A 1032 2.99 -36.20 -1.29
N ARG A 1033 3.19 -36.04 0.03
CA ARG A 1033 3.94 -34.91 0.59
C ARG A 1033 5.34 -34.80 -0.01
N GLN A 1034 6.04 -35.93 -0.08
CA GLN A 1034 7.38 -35.98 -0.66
C GLN A 1034 7.37 -35.61 -2.14
N TYR A 1035 6.42 -36.15 -2.91
CA TYR A 1035 6.26 -35.80 -4.33
C TYR A 1035 6.03 -34.30 -4.54
N PHE A 1036 5.10 -33.68 -3.78
CA PHE A 1036 4.82 -32.24 -3.93
C PHE A 1036 6.02 -31.35 -3.55
N ARG A 1037 6.85 -31.78 -2.60
CA ARG A 1037 8.10 -31.09 -2.25
C ARG A 1037 9.16 -31.21 -3.34
N THR A 1038 9.29 -32.39 -3.96
CA THR A 1038 10.40 -32.62 -4.90
C THR A 1038 10.05 -32.33 -6.35
N ARG A 1039 8.77 -32.22 -6.73
CA ARG A 1039 8.32 -32.10 -8.13
C ARG A 1039 9.04 -31.05 -8.97
N ARG A 1040 9.38 -29.88 -8.39
CA ARG A 1040 10.11 -28.79 -9.06
C ARG A 1040 11.50 -29.16 -9.57
N PHE A 1041 12.06 -30.29 -9.14
CA PHE A 1041 13.37 -30.79 -9.57
C PHE A 1041 13.28 -31.91 -10.63
N TRP A 1042 12.07 -32.31 -11.02
CA TRP A 1042 11.80 -33.45 -11.92
C TRP A 1042 11.17 -33.03 -13.25
N ASP A 1043 10.39 -31.94 -13.23
CA ASP A 1043 9.88 -31.20 -14.39
C ASP A 1043 10.95 -30.19 -14.85
#